data_AF-A0A1J4JKI6-F1
#
_entry.id   AF-A0A1J4JKI6-F1
#
_cell.length_a   1.000
_cell.length_b   1.000
_cell.length_c   1.000
_cell.angle_alpha   90.00
_cell.angle_beta   90.00
_cell.angle_gamma   90.00
#
_symmetry.space_group_name_H-M   'P 1'
#
loop_
_entity.id
_entity.type
_entity.pdbx_description
1 polymer ?
#
loop_
_entity_poly.entity_id
_entity_poly.type
_entity_poly.pdbx_seq_one_letter_code
_entity_poly.pdbx_strand_id
1 'polypeptide(L)'
;MASLPISLETINEMREAQFQLQCEGSMNVVESFYRERQFTKLQKKFNEMMITHKKHYLEMLDILKTSTLNENSLTLITSGPPKEMQADIPKLFELANFAFSNNLTDFFTFSTLPSYFTFFLTEFQQQEFERFFKGLNDDMYDLFARVAFASPFFIEFATRVFQPIFSEVIRQSVVTDPSQLVSQIQNLCLQNGRFLPWHVRHVIFHSNDAARTLSRSFFEVALSSPRAAQFYGLFHYSHSVTKELLTELRKYFYISLEKSFYGLRKSITKNENHILLEVFSALVNASSSKININNSSDGAKSQNSNDFAFPLFDRENKEEVSLLFQPLLLSLDDLAVFDFFNQKTSTLIKIDKVSFFKVTNINEAQEKCYHNSLEMTMLGNTIDYVPIIRHLLQNCDTIPLFKKVPEGMTYGNFFGNYLVKKGPMNTYSKRCELASKIFGTNNVESTFAFSQNSSQKDFDKKSFDEKLFLKCLRNTSLDRTKEIKALSAFSLIHNKIDDLTKSLEMIFIVTKFGSDYALLEIEKEQKKLKNMHKTEEYSKDLDRFFQDLRDYTSKLECTIPYVSKLKFAFSKLTYHLTYTSLQKLRKEYNYAKIDKRLHRKIPRYLNKFLEENLQIDPSKKFDKKKHIRDILLNIKTDRPDLILLLNDAINEDSIIRKVYQFSRLFSEFVYELAKGLPPGAIGLDEALPAGSAFLMIMNPPALFSNFALLMDYAGNSDYSEIFDGDSWSTCKSCMRAIIEYVLPDLEMEKILLNPY
;
A
#
# COMPACT_ATOMS: atom_id res chain seq x y z
N MET A 1 1.68 -62.64 27.64
CA MET A 1 1.58 -61.21 27.97
C MET A 1 0.28 -60.67 27.39
N ALA A 2 -0.70 -60.33 28.23
CA ALA A 2 -1.96 -59.76 27.78
C ALA A 2 -1.67 -58.45 27.01
N SER A 3 -2.13 -58.38 25.76
CA SER A 3 -2.10 -57.13 25.00
C SER A 3 -2.83 -56.05 25.79
N LEU A 4 -2.24 -54.85 25.87
CA LEU A 4 -2.77 -53.74 26.66
C LEU A 4 -4.23 -53.45 26.24
N PRO A 5 -5.21 -53.50 27.16
CA PRO A 5 -6.59 -53.17 26.84
C PRO A 5 -6.68 -51.69 26.43
N ILE A 6 -7.46 -51.40 25.39
CA ILE A 6 -7.68 -50.01 24.97
C ILE A 6 -8.84 -49.41 25.77
N SER A 7 -8.69 -48.17 26.24
CA SER A 7 -9.73 -47.47 26.98
C SER A 7 -10.76 -46.83 26.03
N LEU A 8 -11.98 -46.59 26.52
CA LEU A 8 -13.00 -45.86 25.76
C LEU A 8 -12.57 -44.41 25.49
N GLU A 9 -11.85 -43.81 26.45
CA GLU A 9 -11.29 -42.46 26.35
C GLU A 9 -10.31 -42.36 25.19
N THR A 10 -9.37 -43.30 25.09
CA THR A 10 -8.39 -43.36 23.97
C THR A 10 -9.10 -43.47 22.62
N ILE A 11 -10.14 -44.31 22.50
CA ILE A 11 -10.91 -44.44 21.25
C ILE A 11 -11.60 -43.11 20.89
N ASN A 12 -12.17 -42.43 21.89
CA ASN A 12 -12.81 -41.13 21.69
C ASN A 12 -11.79 -40.05 21.32
N GLU A 13 -10.60 -40.03 21.92
CA GLU A 13 -9.51 -39.12 21.53
C GLU A 13 -9.07 -39.37 20.08
N MET A 14 -8.94 -40.63 19.65
CA MET A 14 -8.60 -40.95 18.25
C MET A 14 -9.71 -40.51 17.28
N ARG A 15 -10.98 -40.69 17.66
CA ARG A 15 -12.12 -40.26 16.84
C ARG A 15 -12.18 -38.74 16.72
N GLU A 16 -11.96 -38.03 17.82
CA GLU A 16 -11.90 -36.57 17.83
C GLU A 16 -10.73 -36.07 16.97
N ALA A 17 -9.55 -36.64 17.12
CA ALA A 17 -8.40 -36.33 16.26
C ALA A 17 -8.71 -36.62 14.78
N GLN A 18 -9.32 -37.76 14.45
CA GLN A 18 -9.72 -38.07 13.08
C GLN A 18 -10.74 -37.07 12.52
N PHE A 19 -11.75 -36.70 13.31
CA PHE A 19 -12.75 -35.70 12.91
C PHE A 19 -12.09 -34.35 12.64
N GLN A 20 -11.18 -33.90 13.52
CA GLN A 20 -10.42 -32.69 13.32
C GLN A 20 -9.59 -32.74 12.04
N LEU A 21 -8.90 -33.86 11.77
CA LEU A 21 -8.11 -34.08 10.56
C LEU A 21 -8.97 -34.07 9.28
N GLN A 22 -10.19 -34.61 9.33
CA GLN A 22 -11.13 -34.59 8.20
C GLN A 22 -11.65 -33.17 7.93
N CYS A 23 -12.03 -32.44 8.98
CA CYS A 23 -12.40 -31.01 8.88
C CYS A 23 -11.24 -30.17 8.32
N GLU A 24 -10.03 -30.46 8.77
CA GLU A 24 -8.81 -29.78 8.35
C GLU A 24 -8.49 -30.02 6.87
N GLY A 25 -8.71 -31.22 6.33
CA GLY A 25 -8.54 -31.49 4.90
C GLY A 25 -9.39 -30.55 4.02
N SER A 26 -10.66 -30.32 4.41
CA SER A 26 -11.55 -29.39 3.71
C SER A 26 -11.10 -27.95 3.88
N MET A 27 -10.64 -27.59 5.06
CA MET A 27 -10.25 -26.24 5.39
C MET A 27 -8.91 -25.84 4.77
N ASN A 28 -7.94 -26.76 4.68
CA ASN A 28 -6.67 -26.56 3.95
C ASN A 28 -6.91 -26.26 2.47
N VAL A 29 -7.93 -26.85 1.85
CA VAL A 29 -8.32 -26.53 0.47
C VAL A 29 -8.81 -25.08 0.38
N VAL A 30 -9.64 -24.64 1.32
CA VAL A 30 -10.13 -23.25 1.37
C VAL A 30 -9.01 -22.26 1.66
N GLU A 31 -8.15 -22.57 2.64
CA GLU A 31 -7.02 -21.73 3.06
C GLU A 31 -5.98 -21.63 1.93
N SER A 32 -5.60 -22.74 1.29
CA SER A 32 -4.69 -22.71 0.15
C SER A 32 -5.23 -21.92 -1.03
N PHE A 33 -6.52 -22.09 -1.36
CA PHE A 33 -7.18 -21.27 -2.39
C PHE A 33 -7.19 -19.79 -2.03
N TYR A 34 -7.50 -19.46 -0.76
CA TYR A 34 -7.49 -18.08 -0.29
C TYR A 34 -6.09 -17.47 -0.32
N ARG A 35 -5.08 -18.21 0.12
CA ARG A 35 -3.66 -17.82 0.09
C ARG A 35 -3.18 -17.55 -1.32
N GLU A 36 -3.46 -18.45 -2.26
CA GLU A 36 -3.12 -18.29 -3.68
C GLU A 36 -3.80 -17.04 -4.27
N ARG A 37 -5.08 -16.82 -3.94
CA ARG A 37 -5.81 -15.62 -4.36
C ARG A 37 -5.22 -14.34 -3.77
N GLN A 38 -4.84 -14.33 -2.50
CA GLN A 38 -4.23 -13.17 -1.85
C GLN A 38 -2.83 -12.90 -2.39
N PHE A 39 -2.02 -13.94 -2.57
CA PHE A 39 -0.71 -13.84 -3.20
C PHE A 39 -0.82 -13.29 -4.63
N THR A 40 -1.78 -13.75 -5.43
CA THR A 40 -2.02 -13.23 -6.79
C THR A 40 -2.36 -11.74 -6.79
N LYS A 41 -3.20 -11.29 -5.85
CA LYS A 41 -3.51 -9.86 -5.68
C LYS A 41 -2.27 -9.06 -5.30
N LEU A 42 -1.49 -9.56 -4.33
CA LEU A 42 -0.24 -8.94 -3.89
C LEU A 42 0.76 -8.84 -5.04
N GLN A 43 0.92 -9.92 -5.80
CA GLN A 43 1.82 -10.00 -6.95
C GLN A 43 1.41 -9.01 -8.04
N LYS A 44 0.11 -8.87 -8.31
CA LYS A 44 -0.41 -7.87 -9.26
C LYS A 44 -0.02 -6.45 -8.81
N LYS A 45 -0.31 -6.09 -7.55
CA LYS A 45 0.04 -4.76 -7.01
C LYS A 45 1.54 -4.49 -7.03
N PHE A 46 2.34 -5.47 -6.63
CA PHE A 46 3.80 -5.36 -6.67
C PHE A 46 4.30 -5.12 -8.10
N ASN A 47 3.75 -5.81 -9.09
CA ASN A 47 4.11 -5.59 -10.49
C ASN A 47 3.76 -4.19 -10.97
N GLU A 48 2.57 -3.71 -10.63
CA GLU A 48 2.13 -2.34 -10.96
C GLU A 48 3.09 -1.31 -10.36
N MET A 49 3.46 -1.47 -9.09
CA MET A 49 4.46 -0.66 -8.41
C MET A 49 5.83 -0.71 -9.11
N MET A 50 6.34 -1.90 -9.41
CA MET A 50 7.64 -2.07 -10.10
C MET A 50 7.64 -1.47 -11.51
N ILE A 51 6.52 -1.57 -12.24
CA ILE A 51 6.34 -0.91 -13.54
C ILE A 51 6.39 0.60 -13.38
N THR A 52 5.73 1.16 -12.36
CA THR A 52 5.79 2.60 -12.05
C THR A 52 7.21 3.05 -11.76
N HIS A 53 7.98 2.28 -10.98
CA HIS A 53 9.41 2.54 -10.78
C HIS A 53 10.21 2.49 -12.08
N LYS A 54 9.99 1.47 -12.91
CA LYS A 54 10.67 1.37 -14.21
C LYS A 54 10.40 2.58 -15.08
N LYS A 55 9.14 3.05 -15.13
CA LYS A 55 8.75 4.26 -15.86
C LYS A 55 9.47 5.49 -15.34
N HIS A 56 9.54 5.67 -14.01
CA HIS A 56 10.25 6.79 -13.39
C HIS A 56 11.71 6.90 -13.87
N TYR A 57 12.45 5.79 -13.89
CA TYR A 57 13.82 5.86 -14.41
C TYR A 57 13.90 5.99 -15.94
N LEU A 58 12.96 5.42 -16.70
CA LEU A 58 12.92 5.65 -18.15
C LEU A 58 12.62 7.13 -18.49
N GLU A 59 11.88 7.84 -17.65
CA GLU A 59 11.70 9.30 -17.78
C GLU A 59 13.00 10.06 -17.54
N MET A 60 13.83 9.62 -16.59
CA MET A 60 15.18 10.19 -16.41
C MET A 60 16.03 10.03 -17.65
N LEU A 61 15.96 8.88 -18.31
CA LEU A 61 16.63 8.65 -19.58
C LEU A 61 16.16 9.64 -20.66
N ASP A 62 14.86 9.92 -20.73
CA ASP A 62 14.28 10.90 -21.66
C ASP A 62 14.75 12.34 -21.37
N ILE A 63 14.77 12.73 -20.09
CA ILE A 63 15.23 14.05 -19.65
C ILE A 63 16.69 14.31 -20.06
N LEU A 64 17.52 13.27 -20.08
CA LEU A 64 18.93 13.41 -20.48
C LEU A 64 19.12 13.35 -22.01
N LYS A 65 18.29 12.57 -22.72
CA LYS A 65 18.33 12.43 -24.19
C LYS A 65 17.81 13.66 -24.95
N THR A 66 16.92 14.45 -24.36
CA THR A 66 16.31 15.65 -24.98
C THR A 66 17.31 16.79 -25.30
N SER A 67 18.61 16.57 -25.11
CA SER A 67 19.67 17.43 -25.66
C SER A 67 20.05 17.11 -27.12
N THR A 68 19.68 15.95 -27.69
CA THR A 68 20.18 15.55 -29.03
C THR A 68 19.27 14.73 -29.95
N LEU A 69 18.08 14.24 -29.57
CA LEU A 69 17.26 13.40 -30.47
C LEU A 69 15.78 13.79 -30.54
N ASN A 70 15.28 13.84 -31.78
CA ASN A 70 13.94 14.24 -32.22
C ASN A 70 12.76 13.62 -31.45
N GLU A 71 11.72 14.44 -31.37
CA GLU A 71 10.41 14.33 -30.72
C GLU A 71 9.53 13.12 -31.14
N ASN A 72 9.98 11.89 -30.88
CA ASN A 72 9.04 10.78 -30.73
C ASN A 72 8.90 10.46 -29.25
N SER A 73 8.06 11.27 -28.60
CA SER A 73 7.49 11.05 -27.27
C SER A 73 7.18 9.57 -27.06
N LEU A 74 7.53 9.02 -25.89
CA LEU A 74 7.15 7.69 -25.39
C LEU A 74 5.62 7.47 -25.55
N THR A 75 5.19 7.04 -26.74
CA THR A 75 3.79 6.78 -27.07
C THR A 75 3.32 5.54 -26.33
N LEU A 76 2.21 5.71 -25.61
CA LEU A 76 1.39 4.71 -24.92
C LEU A 76 2.08 3.38 -24.61
N ILE A 77 2.67 3.32 -23.42
CA ILE A 77 3.03 2.07 -22.76
C ILE A 77 1.75 1.24 -22.59
N THR A 78 1.69 0.07 -23.24
CA THR A 78 0.56 -0.85 -23.09
C THR A 78 0.50 -1.37 -21.65
N SER A 79 -0.67 -1.25 -21.02
CA SER A 79 -0.95 -1.55 -19.60
C SER A 79 -1.10 -3.05 -19.29
N GLY A 80 -0.34 -3.91 -19.98
CA GLY A 80 -0.40 -5.35 -19.75
C GLY A 80 0.40 -5.79 -18.51
N PRO A 81 0.01 -6.87 -17.83
CA PRO A 81 0.86 -7.49 -16.80
C PRO A 81 2.19 -7.93 -17.43
N PRO A 82 3.30 -7.90 -16.67
CA PRO A 82 4.59 -8.31 -17.20
C PRO A 82 4.57 -9.81 -17.53
N LYS A 83 5.19 -10.18 -18.65
CA LYS A 83 5.27 -11.58 -19.08
C LYS A 83 6.40 -12.30 -18.36
N GLU A 84 6.19 -13.53 -17.93
CA GLU A 84 7.26 -14.35 -17.37
C GLU A 84 8.15 -14.92 -18.49
N MET A 85 9.48 -14.89 -18.27
CA MET A 85 10.46 -15.35 -19.24
C MET A 85 11.73 -15.84 -18.53
N GLN A 86 12.39 -16.83 -19.10
CA GLN A 86 13.78 -17.17 -18.76
C GLN A 86 14.72 -16.58 -19.82
N ALA A 87 15.81 -15.96 -19.38
CA ALA A 87 16.81 -15.42 -20.29
C ALA A 87 18.22 -15.58 -19.71
N ASP A 88 19.21 -15.61 -20.60
CA ASP A 88 20.61 -15.55 -20.22
C ASP A 88 20.95 -14.11 -19.84
N ILE A 89 21.07 -13.86 -18.53
CA ILE A 89 21.31 -12.53 -17.97
C ILE A 89 22.83 -12.30 -17.93
N PRO A 90 23.36 -11.30 -18.66
CA PRO A 90 24.78 -10.98 -18.61
C PRO A 90 25.27 -10.63 -17.19
N LYS A 91 26.55 -10.89 -16.90
CA LYS A 91 27.14 -10.43 -15.65
C LYS A 91 27.18 -8.91 -15.62
N LEU A 92 26.79 -8.33 -14.49
CA LEU A 92 26.61 -6.90 -14.35
C LEU A 92 27.84 -6.07 -14.74
N PHE A 93 29.05 -6.50 -14.36
CA PHE A 93 30.30 -5.82 -14.72
C PHE A 93 30.63 -5.87 -16.21
N GLU A 94 30.40 -7.02 -16.86
CA GLU A 94 30.65 -7.17 -18.29
C GLU A 94 29.68 -6.28 -19.08
N LEU A 95 28.43 -6.24 -18.65
CA LEU A 95 27.40 -5.39 -19.23
C LEU A 95 27.68 -3.89 -19.01
N ALA A 96 28.18 -3.51 -17.83
CA ALA A 96 28.57 -2.11 -17.54
C ALA A 96 29.75 -1.66 -18.42
N ASN A 97 30.79 -2.50 -18.56
CA ASN A 97 31.91 -2.22 -19.46
C ASN A 97 31.46 -2.10 -20.92
N PHE A 98 30.57 -3.00 -21.35
CA PHE A 98 29.98 -2.96 -22.68
C PHE A 98 29.18 -1.68 -22.89
N ALA A 99 28.33 -1.29 -21.93
CA ALA A 99 27.52 -0.08 -22.03
C ALA A 99 28.38 1.17 -22.12
N PHE A 100 29.44 1.25 -21.30
CA PHE A 100 30.41 2.35 -21.33
C PHE A 100 31.12 2.43 -22.69
N SER A 101 31.59 1.30 -23.22
CA SER A 101 32.34 1.25 -24.49
C SER A 101 31.49 1.57 -25.72
N ASN A 102 30.17 1.40 -25.64
CA ASN A 102 29.24 1.57 -26.77
C ASN A 102 28.33 2.81 -26.64
N ASN A 103 28.64 3.76 -25.75
CA ASN A 103 27.81 4.94 -25.49
C ASN A 103 26.35 4.60 -25.09
N LEU A 104 26.15 3.45 -24.42
CA LEU A 104 24.87 3.03 -23.85
C LEU A 104 24.80 3.31 -22.34
N THR A 105 25.72 4.11 -21.81
CA THR A 105 25.85 4.41 -20.39
C THR A 105 24.53 4.86 -19.77
N ASP A 106 23.89 5.93 -20.27
CA ASP A 106 22.64 6.43 -19.67
C ASP A 106 21.51 5.39 -19.78
N PHE A 107 21.42 4.66 -20.89
CA PHE A 107 20.44 3.59 -21.03
C PHE A 107 20.65 2.51 -19.96
N PHE A 108 21.88 2.03 -19.77
CA PHE A 108 22.17 1.07 -18.73
C PHE A 108 21.93 1.64 -17.33
N THR A 109 22.37 2.87 -17.06
CA THR A 109 22.21 3.56 -15.78
C THR A 109 20.74 3.68 -15.37
N PHE A 110 19.84 4.05 -16.28
CA PHE A 110 18.46 4.36 -15.92
C PHE A 110 17.45 3.29 -16.34
N SER A 111 17.76 2.44 -17.31
CA SER A 111 16.91 1.29 -17.62
C SER A 111 17.35 0.08 -16.81
N THR A 112 18.54 -0.44 -17.08
CA THR A 112 18.89 -1.80 -16.67
C THR A 112 19.35 -1.89 -15.21
N LEU A 113 20.20 -0.97 -14.78
CA LEU A 113 20.85 -0.98 -13.45
C LEU A 113 19.84 -0.93 -12.28
N PRO A 114 18.77 -0.11 -12.31
CA PRO A 114 17.74 -0.16 -11.27
C PRO A 114 17.08 -1.54 -11.17
N SER A 115 16.78 -2.20 -12.30
CA SER A 115 16.18 -3.52 -12.30
C SER A 115 17.08 -4.54 -11.59
N TYR A 116 18.39 -4.51 -11.84
CA TYR A 116 19.38 -5.38 -11.19
C TYR A 116 19.45 -5.20 -9.67
N PHE A 117 19.04 -4.06 -9.15
CA PHE A 117 19.06 -3.75 -7.72
C PHE A 117 17.66 -3.55 -7.14
N THR A 118 16.65 -4.17 -7.77
CA THR A 118 15.23 -4.13 -7.37
C THR A 118 14.74 -2.70 -7.09
N PHE A 119 15.15 -1.76 -7.94
CA PHE A 119 14.90 -0.32 -7.89
C PHE A 119 15.25 0.35 -6.54
N PHE A 120 16.19 -0.25 -5.80
CA PHE A 120 16.64 0.13 -4.46
C PHE A 120 15.57 0.01 -3.36
N LEU A 121 14.53 -0.80 -3.62
CA LEU A 121 13.45 -1.08 -2.66
C LEU A 121 13.85 -2.08 -1.59
N THR A 122 14.89 -2.88 -1.85
CA THR A 122 15.25 -4.03 -1.02
C THR A 122 16.72 -3.97 -0.63
N GLU A 123 17.06 -4.59 0.50
CA GLU A 123 18.46 -4.81 0.92
C GLU A 123 19.09 -6.09 0.34
N PHE A 124 18.35 -6.86 -0.45
CA PHE A 124 18.75 -8.22 -0.85
C PHE A 124 20.06 -8.23 -1.65
N GLN A 125 20.29 -7.17 -2.42
CA GLN A 125 21.41 -7.04 -3.33
C GLN A 125 22.41 -5.99 -2.84
N GLN A 126 22.35 -5.57 -1.57
CA GLN A 126 23.24 -4.55 -1.02
C GLN A 126 24.72 -4.94 -1.17
N GLN A 127 25.09 -6.19 -0.88
CA GLN A 127 26.48 -6.64 -1.04
C GLN A 127 26.92 -6.64 -2.51
N GLU A 128 26.03 -7.01 -3.43
CA GLU A 128 26.31 -7.00 -4.87
C GLU A 128 26.43 -5.57 -5.39
N PHE A 129 25.58 -4.66 -4.90
CA PHE A 129 25.63 -3.24 -5.16
C PHE A 129 26.95 -2.62 -4.73
N GLU A 130 27.40 -2.92 -3.50
CA GLU A 130 28.71 -2.47 -3.02
C GLU A 130 29.85 -3.04 -3.85
N ARG A 131 29.83 -4.35 -4.15
CA ARG A 131 30.87 -4.99 -4.97
C ARG A 131 30.91 -4.37 -6.36
N PHE A 132 29.75 -4.08 -6.95
CA PHE A 132 29.63 -3.41 -8.23
C PHE A 132 30.34 -2.06 -8.20
N PHE A 133 29.95 -1.15 -7.29
CA PHE A 133 30.57 0.18 -7.22
C PHE A 133 32.06 0.14 -6.85
N LYS A 134 32.48 -0.76 -5.95
CA LYS A 134 33.91 -0.95 -5.60
C LYS A 134 34.78 -1.38 -6.79
N GLY A 135 34.22 -2.08 -7.77
CA GLY A 135 34.97 -2.57 -8.92
C GLY A 135 34.97 -1.63 -10.13
N LEU A 136 34.28 -0.49 -10.07
CA LEU A 136 34.30 0.50 -11.14
C LEU A 136 35.52 1.41 -11.03
N ASN A 137 36.06 1.83 -12.17
CA ASN A 137 37.00 2.96 -12.21
C ASN A 137 36.26 4.28 -11.99
N ASP A 138 36.99 5.35 -11.67
CA ASP A 138 36.43 6.65 -11.33
C ASP A 138 35.52 7.24 -12.43
N ASP A 139 35.86 7.04 -13.71
CA ASP A 139 35.07 7.55 -14.84
C ASP A 139 33.72 6.85 -14.97
N MET A 140 33.70 5.52 -14.83
CA MET A 140 32.46 4.73 -14.83
C MET A 140 31.66 4.93 -13.55
N TYR A 141 32.35 5.12 -12.42
CA TYR A 141 31.74 5.24 -11.10
C TYR A 141 30.73 6.38 -11.07
N ASP A 142 31.16 7.60 -11.43
CA ASP A 142 30.30 8.79 -11.36
C ASP A 142 29.15 8.72 -12.39
N LEU A 143 29.36 8.06 -13.53
CA LEU A 143 28.31 7.87 -14.55
C LEU A 143 27.21 6.91 -14.08
N PHE A 144 27.57 5.80 -13.45
CA PHE A 144 26.60 4.84 -12.95
C PHE A 144 26.00 5.26 -11.59
N ALA A 145 26.73 6.02 -10.77
CA ALA A 145 26.26 6.56 -9.50
C ALA A 145 25.01 7.45 -9.65
N ARG A 146 24.80 8.06 -10.82
CA ARG A 146 23.60 8.85 -11.16
C ARG A 146 22.29 8.10 -10.86
N VAL A 147 22.30 6.77 -11.01
CA VAL A 147 21.12 5.93 -10.74
C VAL A 147 20.63 6.07 -9.30
N ALA A 148 21.56 6.18 -8.34
CA ALA A 148 21.21 6.23 -6.92
C ALA A 148 20.53 7.56 -6.59
N PHE A 149 21.03 8.65 -7.17
CA PHE A 149 20.48 10.00 -7.05
C PHE A 149 19.21 10.21 -7.86
N ALA A 150 18.93 9.36 -8.84
CA ALA A 150 17.66 9.36 -9.57
C ALA A 150 16.57 8.56 -8.86
N SER A 151 16.86 7.91 -7.74
CA SER A 151 15.85 7.12 -7.06
C SER A 151 14.73 8.01 -6.48
N PRO A 152 13.47 7.53 -6.46
CA PRO A 152 12.38 8.29 -5.88
C PRO A 152 12.64 8.72 -4.42
N PHE A 153 13.26 7.83 -3.63
CA PHE A 153 13.62 8.13 -2.24
C PHE A 153 14.62 9.28 -2.12
N PHE A 154 15.60 9.35 -3.02
CA PHE A 154 16.56 10.44 -2.99
C PHE A 154 15.95 11.74 -3.50
N ILE A 155 15.06 11.69 -4.51
CA ILE A 155 14.35 12.87 -4.99
C ILE A 155 13.44 13.44 -3.90
N GLU A 156 12.78 12.59 -3.11
CA GLU A 156 12.02 13.04 -1.95
C GLU A 156 12.93 13.69 -0.89
N PHE A 157 14.08 13.08 -0.59
CA PHE A 157 15.09 13.68 0.27
C PHE A 157 15.54 15.05 -0.27
N ALA A 158 15.89 15.14 -1.55
CA ALA A 158 16.31 16.37 -2.21
C ALA A 158 15.21 17.45 -2.18
N THR A 159 13.95 17.05 -2.36
CA THR A 159 12.80 17.95 -2.27
C THR A 159 12.65 18.52 -0.86
N ARG A 160 12.82 17.70 0.18
CA ARG A 160 12.70 18.16 1.57
C ARG A 160 13.91 18.99 2.03
N VAL A 161 15.10 18.64 1.56
CA VAL A 161 16.36 19.19 2.07
C VAL A 161 16.91 20.31 1.18
N PHE A 162 16.97 20.12 -0.12
CA PHE A 162 17.58 21.09 -1.05
C PHE A 162 16.59 22.12 -1.58
N GLN A 163 15.35 21.72 -1.89
CA GLN A 163 14.37 22.62 -2.52
C GLN A 163 14.15 23.95 -1.77
N PRO A 164 14.08 24.00 -0.42
CA PRO A 164 13.91 25.25 0.30
C PRO A 164 15.06 26.25 0.07
N ILE A 165 16.31 25.75 0.01
CA ILE A 165 17.48 26.59 -0.26
C ILE A 165 17.41 27.16 -1.67
N PHE A 166 17.19 26.28 -2.65
CA PHE A 166 17.17 26.67 -4.05
C PHE A 166 15.97 27.58 -4.39
N SER A 167 14.86 27.45 -3.67
CA SER A 167 13.73 28.38 -3.78
C SER A 167 14.09 29.78 -3.28
N GLU A 168 14.86 29.88 -2.20
CA GLU A 168 15.36 31.17 -1.71
C GLU A 168 16.36 31.80 -2.69
N VAL A 169 17.22 31.00 -3.33
CA VAL A 169 18.13 31.47 -4.38
C VAL A 169 17.37 32.12 -5.54
N ILE A 170 16.25 31.53 -5.96
CA ILE A 170 15.39 32.12 -7.00
C ILE A 170 14.80 33.45 -6.52
N ARG A 171 14.32 33.52 -5.27
CA ARG A 171 13.70 34.73 -4.71
C ARG A 171 14.66 35.90 -4.64
N GLN A 172 15.94 35.64 -4.38
CA GLN A 172 16.97 36.67 -4.24
C GLN A 172 17.49 37.18 -5.59
N SER A 173 17.20 36.50 -6.71
CA SER A 173 17.60 36.86 -8.09
C SER A 173 19.11 37.00 -8.37
N VAL A 174 19.96 36.92 -7.35
CA VAL A 174 21.43 36.94 -7.41
C VAL A 174 21.96 36.03 -6.31
N VAL A 175 22.87 35.11 -6.64
CA VAL A 175 23.65 34.37 -5.64
C VAL A 175 24.76 35.30 -5.15
N THR A 176 24.55 36.00 -4.04
CA THR A 176 25.47 37.04 -3.55
C THR A 176 26.77 36.48 -2.94
N ASP A 177 26.78 35.23 -2.46
CA ASP A 177 27.99 34.52 -2.02
C ASP A 177 27.87 32.98 -2.22
N PRO A 178 28.61 32.38 -3.18
CA PRO A 178 28.63 30.93 -3.40
C PRO A 178 29.09 30.11 -2.18
N SER A 179 29.95 30.69 -1.34
CA SER A 179 30.49 30.03 -0.15
C SER A 179 29.40 29.82 0.90
N GLN A 180 28.50 30.80 1.03
CA GLN A 180 27.35 30.73 1.92
C GLN A 180 26.36 29.65 1.47
N LEU A 181 26.06 29.57 0.17
CA LEU A 181 25.16 28.55 -0.39
C LEU A 181 25.70 27.13 -0.13
N VAL A 182 26.99 26.92 -0.39
CA VAL A 182 27.65 25.63 -0.15
C VAL A 182 27.65 25.27 1.34
N SER A 183 27.93 26.23 2.23
CA SER A 183 27.87 26.04 3.68
C SER A 183 26.46 25.69 4.17
N GLN A 184 25.41 26.32 3.63
CA GLN A 184 24.02 25.98 3.94
C GLN A 184 23.67 24.55 3.53
N ILE A 185 24.04 24.15 2.30
CA ILE A 185 23.82 22.79 1.81
C ILE A 185 24.57 21.78 2.68
N GLN A 186 25.81 22.07 3.08
CA GLN A 186 26.59 21.21 3.97
C GLN A 186 25.94 21.06 5.34
N ASN A 187 25.52 22.15 5.96
CA ASN A 187 24.85 22.11 7.25
C ASN A 187 23.55 21.30 7.19
N LEU A 188 22.76 21.45 6.12
CA LEU A 188 21.55 20.65 5.94
C LEU A 188 21.85 19.17 5.67
N CYS A 189 22.87 18.85 4.88
CA CYS A 189 23.33 17.48 4.69
C CYS A 189 23.81 16.85 6.01
N LEU A 190 24.48 17.61 6.87
CA LEU A 190 24.91 17.14 8.19
C LEU A 190 23.72 16.90 9.12
N GLN A 191 22.76 17.82 9.15
CA GLN A 191 21.56 17.70 9.99
C GLN A 191 20.61 16.59 9.54
N ASN A 192 20.51 16.38 8.22
CA ASN A 192 19.55 15.44 7.62
C ASN A 192 20.19 14.16 7.11
N GLY A 193 21.51 13.98 7.26
CA GLY A 193 22.25 12.86 6.68
C GLY A 193 21.75 11.48 7.12
N ARG A 194 21.10 11.38 8.29
CA ARG A 194 20.43 10.16 8.75
C ARG A 194 19.26 9.71 7.87
N PHE A 195 18.63 10.65 7.16
CA PHE A 195 17.52 10.40 6.24
C PHE A 195 17.98 10.13 4.81
N LEU A 196 19.30 10.09 4.57
CA LEU A 196 19.83 9.78 3.26
C LEU A 196 19.52 8.30 2.93
N PRO A 197 18.90 8.01 1.78
CA PRO A 197 18.60 6.63 1.42
C PRO A 197 19.85 5.75 1.43
N TRP A 198 19.71 4.51 1.88
CA TRP A 198 20.85 3.61 2.10
C TRP A 198 21.72 3.48 0.85
N HIS A 199 21.13 3.24 -0.33
CA HIS A 199 21.88 3.05 -1.58
C HIS A 199 22.68 4.30 -1.97
N VAL A 200 22.18 5.50 -1.66
CA VAL A 200 22.94 6.75 -1.87
C VAL A 200 24.09 6.88 -0.88
N ARG A 201 23.88 6.52 0.40
CA ARG A 201 24.96 6.44 1.39
C ARG A 201 26.07 5.51 0.91
N HIS A 202 25.72 4.33 0.40
CA HIS A 202 26.70 3.37 -0.12
C HIS A 202 27.47 3.93 -1.32
N VAL A 203 26.81 4.57 -2.29
CA VAL A 203 27.50 5.20 -3.43
C VAL A 203 28.44 6.34 -2.98
N ILE A 204 28.06 7.14 -2.00
CA ILE A 204 28.92 8.21 -1.50
C ILE A 204 30.10 7.63 -0.70
N PHE A 205 29.86 6.63 0.15
CA PHE A 205 30.86 6.04 1.02
C PHE A 205 31.93 5.27 0.25
N HIS A 206 31.53 4.57 -0.81
CA HIS A 206 32.42 3.74 -1.61
C HIS A 206 33.17 4.52 -2.70
N SER A 207 32.85 5.80 -2.86
CA SER A 207 33.60 6.66 -3.78
C SER A 207 34.99 6.98 -3.19
N ASN A 208 36.00 6.97 -4.06
CA ASN A 208 37.32 7.49 -3.74
C ASN A 208 37.25 8.99 -3.37
N ASP A 209 36.33 9.71 -4.03
CA ASP A 209 36.05 11.13 -3.84
C ASP A 209 34.53 11.39 -3.82
N ALA A 210 33.96 11.36 -2.61
CA ALA A 210 32.54 11.65 -2.36
C ALA A 210 32.08 13.02 -2.90
N ALA A 211 32.97 14.03 -2.90
CA ALA A 211 32.64 15.38 -3.36
C ALA A 211 32.48 15.38 -4.88
N ARG A 212 33.44 14.77 -5.58
CA ARG A 212 33.40 14.57 -7.02
C ARG A 212 32.16 13.78 -7.42
N THR A 213 31.89 12.66 -6.76
CA THR A 213 30.72 11.85 -7.07
C THR A 213 29.41 12.61 -6.87
N LEU A 214 29.23 13.33 -5.76
CA LEU A 214 28.02 14.14 -5.55
C LEU A 214 27.91 15.25 -6.60
N SER A 215 29.02 15.92 -6.93
CA SER A 215 29.04 16.98 -7.94
C SER A 215 28.67 16.45 -9.32
N ARG A 216 29.38 15.42 -9.81
CA ARG A 216 29.22 14.87 -11.17
C ARG A 216 27.99 13.99 -11.36
N SER A 217 27.61 13.23 -10.33
CA SER A 217 26.53 12.25 -10.44
C SER A 217 25.16 12.83 -10.08
N PHE A 218 25.13 13.91 -9.28
CA PHE A 218 23.89 14.57 -8.88
C PHE A 218 23.80 16.01 -9.38
N PHE A 219 24.61 16.95 -8.87
CA PHE A 219 24.42 18.38 -9.17
C PHE A 219 24.62 18.73 -10.64
N GLU A 220 25.62 18.17 -11.30
CA GLU A 220 25.87 18.39 -12.72
C GLU A 220 24.68 17.94 -13.58
N VAL A 221 24.11 16.78 -13.24
CA VAL A 221 22.96 16.19 -13.94
C VAL A 221 21.67 16.95 -13.63
N ALA A 222 21.40 17.22 -12.35
CA ALA A 222 20.23 17.96 -11.90
C ALA A 222 20.23 19.38 -12.46
N LEU A 223 21.37 20.07 -12.49
CA LEU A 223 21.48 21.43 -13.03
C LEU A 223 21.68 21.46 -14.55
N SER A 224 21.58 20.32 -15.25
CA SER A 224 21.79 20.22 -16.70
C SER A 224 20.77 21.04 -17.51
N SER A 225 19.52 21.07 -17.05
CA SER A 225 18.38 21.75 -17.66
C SER A 225 17.34 22.10 -16.61
N PRO A 226 16.41 23.06 -16.88
CA PRO A 226 15.31 23.35 -15.97
C PRO A 226 14.46 22.12 -15.63
N ARG A 227 14.18 21.28 -16.64
CA ARG A 227 13.42 20.03 -16.48
C ARG A 227 14.14 19.06 -15.54
N ALA A 228 15.45 18.87 -15.71
CA ALA A 228 16.24 18.03 -14.81
C ALA A 228 16.24 18.62 -13.38
N ALA A 229 16.40 19.93 -13.23
CA ALA A 229 16.54 20.54 -11.91
C ALA A 229 15.25 20.43 -11.08
N GLN A 230 14.11 20.53 -11.75
CA GLN A 230 12.80 20.30 -11.15
C GLN A 230 12.55 18.80 -10.88
N PHE A 231 12.94 17.91 -11.80
CA PHE A 231 12.79 16.46 -11.62
C PHE A 231 13.58 15.94 -10.43
N TYR A 232 14.83 16.37 -10.28
CA TYR A 232 15.70 16.02 -9.16
C TYR A 232 15.30 16.73 -7.85
N GLY A 233 14.19 17.45 -7.82
CA GLY A 233 13.65 18.08 -6.61
C GLY A 233 14.41 19.31 -6.15
N LEU A 234 15.35 19.85 -6.94
CA LEU A 234 16.08 21.07 -6.57
C LEU A 234 15.16 22.30 -6.61
N PHE A 235 14.22 22.35 -7.55
CA PHE A 235 13.28 23.46 -7.67
C PHE A 235 11.85 22.96 -7.73
N HIS A 236 10.93 23.70 -7.11
CA HIS A 236 9.51 23.45 -7.26
C HIS A 236 9.07 23.77 -8.70
N TYR A 237 8.11 23.01 -9.23
CA TYR A 237 7.64 23.16 -10.61
C TYR A 237 6.94 24.50 -10.90
N SER A 238 6.49 25.21 -9.86
CA SER A 238 5.95 26.56 -10.00
C SER A 238 7.02 27.64 -10.24
N HIS A 239 8.30 27.32 -10.10
CA HIS A 239 9.38 28.29 -10.28
C HIS A 239 9.91 28.25 -11.71
N SER A 240 10.06 29.44 -12.31
CA SER A 240 10.70 29.63 -13.61
C SER A 240 12.23 29.63 -13.46
N VAL A 241 12.86 28.49 -13.72
CA VAL A 241 14.32 28.33 -13.64
C VAL A 241 14.96 28.63 -14.99
N THR A 242 15.88 29.59 -15.05
CA THR A 242 16.56 29.97 -16.30
C THR A 242 17.84 29.17 -16.53
N LYS A 243 18.26 29.01 -17.79
CA LYS A 243 19.50 28.30 -18.14
C LYS A 243 20.74 29.02 -17.61
N GLU A 244 20.68 30.35 -17.55
CA GLU A 244 21.75 31.21 -17.03
C GLU A 244 21.99 30.94 -15.55
N LEU A 245 20.91 30.91 -14.75
CA LEU A 245 20.99 30.60 -13.31
C LEU A 245 21.59 29.21 -13.09
N LEU A 246 21.12 28.21 -13.84
CA LEU A 246 21.65 26.84 -13.75
C LEU A 246 23.13 26.75 -14.13
N THR A 247 23.55 27.51 -15.14
CA THR A 247 24.95 27.58 -15.57
C THR A 247 25.83 28.19 -14.47
N GLU A 248 25.38 29.25 -13.82
CA GLU A 248 26.09 29.86 -12.67
C GLU A 248 26.16 28.91 -11.48
N LEU A 249 25.04 28.28 -11.10
CA LEU A 249 25.01 27.30 -10.02
C LEU A 249 25.97 26.13 -10.29
N ARG A 250 26.02 25.64 -11.53
CA ARG A 250 26.91 24.53 -11.91
C ARG A 250 28.39 24.88 -11.72
N LYS A 251 28.80 26.12 -12.06
CA LYS A 251 30.17 26.59 -11.82
C LYS A 251 30.53 26.52 -10.33
N TYR A 252 29.60 26.89 -9.45
CA TYR A 252 29.83 26.88 -8.01
C TYR A 252 29.98 25.47 -7.44
N PHE A 253 29.11 24.54 -7.84
CA PHE A 253 29.22 23.15 -7.37
C PHE A 253 30.44 22.43 -7.94
N TYR A 254 30.88 22.77 -9.16
CA TYR A 254 32.09 22.22 -9.73
C TYR A 254 33.36 22.69 -8.99
N ILE A 255 33.46 23.98 -8.65
CA ILE A 255 34.67 24.59 -8.07
C ILE A 255 34.74 24.46 -6.53
N SER A 256 33.61 24.52 -5.83
CA SER A 256 33.57 24.68 -4.37
C SER A 256 33.44 23.36 -3.58
N LEU A 257 32.82 22.33 -4.16
CA LEU A 257 32.59 21.04 -3.49
C LEU A 257 33.89 20.27 -3.25
N GLU A 258 34.84 20.33 -4.19
CA GLU A 258 36.12 19.60 -4.15
C GLU A 258 36.96 19.95 -2.90
N LYS A 259 36.88 21.19 -2.41
CA LYS A 259 37.65 21.66 -1.23
C LYS A 259 36.98 21.41 0.12
N SER A 260 35.66 21.19 0.15
CA SER A 260 34.88 21.36 1.38
C SER A 260 34.19 20.07 1.89
N PHE A 261 34.08 19.03 1.07
CA PHE A 261 33.43 17.75 1.45
C PHE A 261 34.33 16.73 2.17
N TYR A 262 35.61 17.02 2.37
CA TYR A 262 36.49 16.23 3.24
C TYR A 262 35.91 16.10 4.67
N GLY A 263 35.18 17.13 5.13
CA GLY A 263 34.46 17.12 6.41
C GLY A 263 33.25 16.20 6.43
N LEU A 264 32.46 16.10 5.34
CA LEU A 264 31.28 15.24 5.30
C LEU A 264 31.66 13.75 5.32
N ARG A 265 32.70 13.34 4.57
CA ARG A 265 33.23 11.97 4.65
C ARG A 265 33.63 11.64 6.09
N LYS A 266 34.37 12.54 6.75
CA LYS A 266 34.79 12.38 8.16
C LYS A 266 33.60 12.31 9.12
N SER A 267 32.56 13.13 8.92
CA SER A 267 31.33 13.12 9.73
C SER A 267 30.47 11.87 9.50
N ILE A 268 30.31 11.40 8.26
CA ILE A 268 29.62 10.15 7.93
C ILE A 268 30.39 8.95 8.52
N THR A 269 31.71 8.90 8.34
CA THR A 269 32.56 7.83 8.94
C THR A 269 32.65 7.87 10.46
N LYS A 270 32.60 9.06 11.10
CA LYS A 270 32.50 9.18 12.56
C LYS A 270 31.11 8.79 13.06
N ASN A 271 30.07 9.11 12.30
CA ASN A 271 28.69 8.78 12.63
C ASN A 271 28.35 7.31 12.39
N GLU A 272 29.04 6.54 11.56
CA GLU A 272 28.79 5.09 11.53
C GLU A 272 29.13 4.44 12.88
N ASN A 273 30.23 4.85 13.54
CA ASN A 273 30.54 4.37 14.89
C ASN A 273 29.66 5.02 15.96
N HIS A 274 29.34 6.32 15.87
CA HIS A 274 28.55 7.00 16.91
C HIS A 274 27.04 6.76 16.80
N ILE A 275 26.47 6.63 15.61
CA ILE A 275 25.04 6.34 15.39
C ILE A 275 24.76 4.85 15.64
N LEU A 276 25.65 3.92 15.28
CA LEU A 276 25.49 2.52 15.72
C LEU A 276 25.60 2.41 17.24
N LEU A 277 26.53 3.13 17.92
CA LEU A 277 26.65 3.11 19.39
C LEU A 277 25.54 3.89 20.12
N GLU A 278 25.05 5.01 19.60
CA GLU A 278 23.93 5.77 20.19
C GLU A 278 22.57 5.11 19.93
N VAL A 279 22.36 4.50 18.75
CA VAL A 279 21.14 3.73 18.48
C VAL A 279 21.16 2.40 19.24
N PHE A 280 22.30 1.70 19.34
CA PHE A 280 22.40 0.52 20.23
C PHE A 280 22.29 0.90 21.70
N SER A 281 22.92 1.98 22.18
CA SER A 281 22.79 2.37 23.59
C SER A 281 21.40 2.94 23.91
N ALA A 282 20.72 3.63 22.98
CA ALA A 282 19.33 4.03 23.15
C ALA A 282 18.37 2.82 23.13
N LEU A 283 18.59 1.82 22.26
CA LEU A 283 17.80 0.59 22.21
C LEU A 283 18.07 -0.33 23.41
N VAL A 284 19.32 -0.43 23.86
CA VAL A 284 19.72 -1.21 25.06
C VAL A 284 19.25 -0.51 26.34
N ASN A 285 19.29 0.82 26.42
CA ASN A 285 18.76 1.55 27.58
C ASN A 285 17.22 1.59 27.61
N ALA A 286 16.55 1.59 26.45
CA ALA A 286 15.10 1.46 26.35
C ALA A 286 14.59 0.02 26.64
N SER A 287 15.45 -0.99 26.52
CA SER A 287 15.16 -2.36 26.95
C SER A 287 15.64 -2.69 28.38
N SER A 288 16.40 -1.77 29.01
CA SER A 288 16.87 -1.90 30.40
C SER A 288 16.03 -1.12 31.41
N SER A 289 15.16 -0.20 30.97
CA SER A 289 14.15 0.37 31.86
C SER A 289 13.06 -0.68 32.10
N LYS A 290 13.13 -1.35 33.25
CA LYS A 290 12.09 -2.21 33.81
C LYS A 290 10.74 -1.48 33.81
N ILE A 291 9.98 -1.64 32.74
CA ILE A 291 8.53 -1.49 32.75
C ILE A 291 8.01 -2.75 33.43
N ASN A 292 7.52 -2.59 34.66
CA ASN A 292 6.67 -3.57 35.33
C ASN A 292 5.42 -3.79 34.46
N ILE A 293 5.47 -4.79 33.59
CA ILE A 293 4.30 -5.27 32.85
C ILE A 293 3.61 -6.29 33.75
N ASN A 294 2.63 -5.83 34.52
CA ASN A 294 1.51 -6.68 34.91
C ASN A 294 0.36 -6.37 33.94
N ASN A 295 0.05 -7.37 33.11
CA ASN A 295 -1.23 -7.64 32.44
C ASN A 295 -2.02 -6.46 31.88
N SER A 296 -1.98 -6.28 30.57
CA SER A 296 -3.19 -6.40 29.73
C SER A 296 -2.81 -6.30 28.25
N SER A 297 -3.38 -7.22 27.50
CA SER A 297 -3.53 -7.18 26.05
C SER A 297 -4.19 -5.89 25.59
N ASP A 298 -3.57 -5.17 24.65
CA ASP A 298 -4.19 -4.94 23.35
C ASP A 298 -3.21 -4.27 22.38
N GLY A 299 -3.18 -4.81 21.17
CA GLY A 299 -2.30 -4.42 20.10
C GLY A 299 -2.73 -3.11 19.43
N ALA A 300 -1.92 -2.08 19.60
CA ALA A 300 -1.79 -0.97 18.65
C ALA A 300 -0.48 -0.24 18.94
N LYS A 301 0.66 -0.78 18.46
CA LYS A 301 1.90 -0.01 18.42
C LYS A 301 1.78 0.96 17.24
N SER A 302 1.72 2.25 17.55
CA SER A 302 1.71 3.34 16.58
C SER A 302 2.90 3.23 15.62
N GLN A 303 2.62 3.04 14.34
CA GLN A 303 3.59 3.19 13.27
C GLN A 303 3.93 4.68 13.14
N ASN A 304 5.08 5.09 13.67
CA ASN A 304 5.69 6.37 13.30
C ASN A 304 6.23 6.23 11.87
N SER A 305 5.55 6.85 10.91
CA SER A 305 5.73 6.68 9.47
C SER A 305 6.92 7.46 8.87
N ASN A 306 8.02 7.67 9.58
CA ASN A 306 9.15 8.45 9.06
C ASN A 306 10.51 7.80 9.36
N ASP A 307 10.74 6.62 8.76
CA ASP A 307 12.04 5.94 8.73
C ASP A 307 12.56 5.83 7.28
N PHE A 308 12.83 6.98 6.66
CA PHE A 308 13.38 7.08 5.29
C PHE A 308 14.79 6.49 5.10
N ALA A 309 15.40 6.00 6.19
CA ALA A 309 16.76 5.48 6.19
C ALA A 309 16.84 4.00 5.77
N PHE A 310 15.75 3.25 5.84
CA PHE A 310 15.77 1.79 5.72
C PHE A 310 15.26 1.30 4.36
N PRO A 311 15.79 0.17 3.86
CA PRO A 311 15.18 -0.55 2.73
C PRO A 311 13.69 -0.79 3.03
N LEU A 312 12.84 -0.60 2.04
CA LEU A 312 11.39 -0.77 2.23
C LEU A 312 11.04 -2.23 2.54
N PHE A 313 11.69 -3.15 1.82
CA PHE A 313 11.58 -4.58 2.04
C PHE A 313 12.89 -5.13 2.62
N ASP A 314 12.76 -5.77 3.77
CA ASP A 314 13.83 -6.40 4.54
C ASP A 314 13.94 -7.90 4.24
N ARG A 315 15.00 -8.55 4.72
CA ARG A 315 15.22 -9.99 4.54
C ARG A 315 14.05 -10.85 4.99
N GLU A 316 13.36 -10.47 6.07
CA GLU A 316 12.19 -11.19 6.56
C GLU A 316 11.08 -11.22 5.49
N ASN A 317 10.83 -10.10 4.82
CA ASN A 317 9.86 -10.05 3.72
C ASN A 317 10.26 -10.97 2.55
N LYS A 318 11.56 -11.09 2.24
CA LYS A 318 12.04 -12.02 1.21
C LYS A 318 11.79 -13.47 1.59
N GLU A 319 12.08 -13.84 2.83
CA GLU A 319 11.92 -15.21 3.31
C GLU A 319 10.45 -15.63 3.31
N GLU A 320 9.56 -14.70 3.68
CA GLU A 320 8.13 -14.92 3.66
C GLU A 320 7.56 -15.01 2.23
N VAL A 321 8.06 -14.19 1.30
CA VAL A 321 7.45 -14.05 -0.05
C VAL A 321 8.50 -13.98 -1.17
N SER A 322 9.41 -14.95 -1.22
CA SER A 322 10.55 -14.99 -2.14
C SER A 322 10.17 -14.82 -3.61
N LEU A 323 9.12 -15.51 -4.08
CA LEU A 323 8.60 -15.45 -5.45
C LEU A 323 8.25 -14.02 -5.92
N LEU A 324 7.94 -13.12 -4.99
CA LEU A 324 7.61 -11.73 -5.32
C LEU A 324 8.84 -10.96 -5.80
N PHE A 325 10.00 -11.24 -5.20
CA PHE A 325 11.24 -10.47 -5.35
C PHE A 325 12.26 -11.08 -6.32
N GLN A 326 11.96 -12.22 -6.92
CA GLN A 326 12.94 -13.01 -7.67
C GLN A 326 13.06 -12.77 -9.19
N PRO A 327 12.05 -12.29 -9.94
CA PRO A 327 12.31 -11.93 -11.32
C PRO A 327 12.75 -10.46 -11.44
N LEU A 328 13.82 -10.23 -12.21
CA LEU A 328 14.16 -8.88 -12.67
C LEU A 328 13.01 -8.36 -13.53
N LEU A 329 12.58 -7.12 -13.29
CA LEU A 329 11.63 -6.47 -14.20
C LEU A 329 12.41 -5.75 -15.30
N LEU A 330 12.48 -6.38 -16.48
CA LEU A 330 13.18 -5.85 -17.65
C LEU A 330 12.18 -5.28 -18.67
N SER A 331 12.58 -4.24 -19.37
CA SER A 331 11.88 -3.75 -20.56
C SER A 331 12.31 -4.57 -21.78
N LEU A 332 11.53 -4.47 -22.85
CA LEU A 332 11.88 -5.10 -24.11
C LEU A 332 13.20 -4.55 -24.70
N ASP A 333 13.52 -3.27 -24.45
CA ASP A 333 14.80 -2.67 -24.84
C ASP A 333 15.98 -3.29 -24.06
N ASP A 334 15.80 -3.60 -22.77
CA ASP A 334 16.84 -4.28 -21.98
C ASP A 334 17.16 -5.65 -22.58
N LEU A 335 16.11 -6.41 -22.96
CA LEU A 335 16.27 -7.70 -23.61
C LEU A 335 16.98 -7.59 -24.97
N ALA A 336 16.68 -6.56 -25.75
CA ALA A 336 17.35 -6.31 -27.02
C ALA A 336 18.86 -6.05 -26.81
N VAL A 337 19.22 -5.29 -25.78
CA VAL A 337 20.63 -5.08 -25.40
C VAL A 337 21.28 -6.39 -24.97
N PHE A 338 20.58 -7.24 -24.22
CA PHE A 338 21.12 -8.53 -23.77
C PHE A 338 21.33 -9.49 -24.95
N ASP A 339 20.37 -9.55 -25.88
CA ASP A 339 20.48 -10.38 -27.06
C ASP A 339 21.59 -9.90 -28.00
N PHE A 340 21.82 -8.59 -28.09
CA PHE A 340 22.95 -8.03 -28.82
C PHE A 340 24.29 -8.33 -28.13
N PHE A 341 24.39 -8.13 -26.80
CA PHE A 341 25.57 -8.45 -25.99
C PHE A 341 25.94 -9.93 -26.11
N ASN A 342 24.94 -10.81 -26.03
CA ASN A 342 25.10 -12.26 -26.15
C ASN A 342 25.23 -12.74 -27.62
N GLN A 343 25.38 -11.81 -28.58
CA GLN A 343 25.57 -12.10 -30.00
C GLN A 343 24.45 -12.93 -30.66
N LYS A 344 23.23 -12.91 -30.08
CA LYS A 344 22.04 -13.49 -30.71
C LYS A 344 21.51 -12.63 -31.85
N THR A 345 21.81 -11.33 -31.82
CA THR A 345 21.51 -10.38 -32.89
C THR A 345 22.78 -9.64 -33.32
N SER A 346 22.88 -9.30 -34.60
CA SER A 346 24.04 -8.59 -35.16
C SER A 346 23.95 -7.06 -35.03
N THR A 347 22.79 -6.53 -34.69
CA THR A 347 22.52 -5.09 -34.57
C THR A 347 21.52 -4.84 -33.46
N LEU A 348 21.69 -3.75 -32.71
CA LEU A 348 20.71 -3.30 -31.73
C LEU A 348 19.43 -2.83 -32.45
N ILE A 349 18.34 -3.59 -32.30
CA ILE A 349 17.05 -3.26 -32.89
C ILE A 349 16.32 -2.31 -31.93
N LYS A 350 15.95 -1.12 -32.40
CA LYS A 350 15.07 -0.22 -31.66
C LYS A 350 13.65 -0.77 -31.69
N ILE A 351 12.98 -0.77 -30.54
CA ILE A 351 11.67 -1.41 -30.40
C ILE A 351 10.59 -0.36 -30.19
N ASP A 352 9.59 -0.37 -31.07
CA ASP A 352 8.50 0.62 -31.07
C ASP A 352 7.41 0.34 -30.02
N LYS A 353 7.56 -0.72 -29.23
CA LYS A 353 6.57 -1.16 -28.23
C LYS A 353 7.21 -1.32 -26.86
N VAL A 354 6.61 -0.68 -25.86
CA VAL A 354 7.01 -0.85 -24.46
C VAL A 354 6.25 -2.03 -23.85
N SER A 355 6.98 -3.10 -23.55
CA SER A 355 6.48 -4.23 -22.76
C SER A 355 7.49 -4.62 -21.69
N PHE A 356 6.98 -5.13 -20.58
CA PHE A 356 7.79 -5.54 -19.44
C PHE A 356 7.78 -7.06 -19.27
N PHE A 357 8.92 -7.58 -18.82
CA PHE A 357 9.15 -9.00 -18.62
C PHE A 357 9.69 -9.23 -17.21
N LYS A 358 9.14 -10.24 -16.56
CA LYS A 358 9.69 -10.84 -15.35
C LYS A 358 10.69 -11.89 -15.77
N VAL A 359 11.98 -11.58 -15.61
CA VAL A 359 13.07 -12.40 -16.13
C VAL A 359 13.81 -13.07 -14.98
N THR A 360 13.86 -14.39 -15.01
CA THR A 360 14.75 -15.20 -14.17
C THR A 360 15.94 -15.66 -15.01
N ASN A 361 17.12 -15.76 -14.40
CA ASN A 361 18.28 -16.32 -15.08
C ASN A 361 18.01 -17.78 -15.46
N ILE A 362 18.50 -18.26 -16.60
CA ILE A 362 18.37 -19.67 -17.02
C ILE A 362 18.91 -20.64 -15.96
N ASN A 363 19.93 -20.21 -15.20
CA ASN A 363 20.55 -21.00 -14.15
C ASN A 363 19.92 -20.79 -12.76
N GLU A 364 18.95 -19.89 -12.63
CA GLU A 364 18.26 -19.62 -11.37
C GLU A 364 16.96 -20.43 -11.30
N ALA A 365 16.82 -21.21 -10.23
CA ALA A 365 15.53 -21.79 -9.88
C ALA A 365 14.70 -20.76 -9.12
N GLN A 366 13.40 -20.69 -9.42
CA GLN A 366 12.46 -19.95 -8.58
C GLN A 366 12.47 -20.55 -7.17
N GLU A 367 12.83 -19.74 -6.17
CA GLU A 367 12.71 -20.08 -4.76
C GLU A 367 11.23 -20.31 -4.46
N LYS A 368 10.96 -21.39 -3.75
CA LYS A 368 9.62 -21.66 -3.23
C LYS A 368 9.40 -20.75 -2.02
N CYS A 369 8.18 -20.23 -1.92
CA CYS A 369 7.73 -19.54 -0.71
C CYS A 369 7.85 -20.47 0.51
N TYR A 370 8.35 -19.97 1.64
CA TYR A 370 8.48 -20.73 2.89
C TYR A 370 7.14 -21.35 3.32
N HIS A 371 6.04 -20.62 3.10
CA HIS A 371 4.69 -21.07 3.44
C HIS A 371 4.15 -22.18 2.51
N ASN A 372 4.82 -22.46 1.38
CA ASN A 372 4.52 -23.59 0.51
C ASN A 372 5.25 -24.88 0.94
N SER A 373 6.07 -24.85 2.00
CA SER A 373 6.68 -26.06 2.57
C SER A 373 5.65 -26.92 3.30
N LEU A 374 5.65 -28.22 3.03
CA LEU A 374 4.87 -29.19 3.80
C LEU A 374 5.22 -29.07 5.29
N GLU A 375 4.20 -29.03 6.14
CA GLU A 375 4.41 -29.08 7.59
C GLU A 375 5.08 -30.38 8.02
N MET A 376 5.86 -30.33 9.09
CA MET A 376 6.55 -31.50 9.64
C MET A 376 5.57 -32.66 9.91
N THR A 377 4.37 -32.35 10.38
CA THR A 377 3.27 -33.29 10.64
C THR A 377 2.72 -33.93 9.36
N MET A 378 2.89 -33.27 8.21
CA MET A 378 2.45 -33.73 6.89
C MET A 378 3.56 -34.42 6.09
N LEU A 379 4.83 -34.29 6.51
CA LEU A 379 5.93 -34.99 5.87
C LEU A 379 5.69 -36.50 5.91
N GLY A 380 6.01 -37.19 4.82
CA GLY A 380 6.08 -38.66 4.80
C GLY A 380 7.27 -39.19 5.60
N ASN A 381 7.74 -38.47 6.63
CA ASN A 381 8.84 -38.90 7.46
C ASN A 381 8.34 -40.08 8.30
N THR A 382 8.90 -41.25 8.03
CA THR A 382 8.49 -42.48 8.69
C THR A 382 9.20 -42.72 10.01
N ILE A 383 9.98 -41.74 10.48
CA ILE A 383 10.73 -41.80 11.73
C ILE A 383 9.91 -41.17 12.88
N ASP A 384 9.07 -40.16 12.59
CA ASP A 384 8.31 -39.42 13.60
C ASP A 384 6.92 -40.03 13.83
N TYR A 385 6.56 -40.27 15.10
CA TYR A 385 5.26 -40.84 15.48
C TYR A 385 4.06 -39.95 15.11
N VAL A 386 4.20 -38.62 15.16
CA VAL A 386 3.10 -37.69 14.90
C VAL A 386 2.61 -37.77 13.45
N PRO A 387 3.48 -37.62 12.41
CA PRO A 387 3.07 -37.85 11.02
C PRO A 387 2.49 -39.24 10.79
N ILE A 388 3.07 -40.27 11.41
CA ILE A 388 2.59 -41.65 11.23
C ILE A 388 1.16 -41.81 11.72
N ILE A 389 0.85 -41.36 12.94
CA ILE A 389 -0.49 -41.44 13.53
C ILE A 389 -1.48 -40.61 12.70
N ARG A 390 -1.07 -39.41 12.30
CA ARG A 390 -1.88 -38.51 11.47
C ARG A 390 -2.24 -39.13 10.12
N HIS A 391 -1.25 -39.59 9.36
CA HIS A 391 -1.47 -40.26 8.07
C HIS A 391 -2.30 -41.53 8.24
N LEU A 392 -2.13 -42.27 9.33
CA LEU A 392 -2.93 -43.46 9.59
C LEU A 392 -4.42 -43.12 9.79
N LEU A 393 -4.72 -42.11 10.63
CA LEU A 393 -6.08 -41.64 10.90
C LEU A 393 -6.75 -41.01 9.67
N GLN A 394 -5.99 -40.32 8.82
CA GLN A 394 -6.49 -39.75 7.57
C GLN A 394 -6.85 -40.80 6.51
N ASN A 395 -6.17 -41.95 6.53
CA ASN A 395 -6.31 -42.97 5.50
C ASN A 395 -7.29 -44.10 5.87
N CYS A 396 -7.77 -44.17 7.11
CA CYS A 396 -8.75 -45.17 7.54
C CYS A 396 -10.20 -44.65 7.41
N ASP A 397 -11.17 -45.57 7.48
CA ASP A 397 -12.58 -45.18 7.58
C ASP A 397 -12.86 -44.46 8.90
N THR A 398 -13.98 -43.71 8.94
CA THR A 398 -14.44 -43.05 10.17
C THR A 398 -14.59 -44.05 11.31
N ILE A 399 -13.89 -43.78 12.43
CA ILE A 399 -13.97 -44.59 13.64
C ILE A 399 -15.39 -44.54 14.20
N PRO A 400 -16.08 -45.69 14.38
CA PRO A 400 -17.46 -45.69 14.84
C PRO A 400 -17.60 -45.18 16.28
N LEU A 401 -18.81 -44.72 16.62
CA LEU A 401 -19.16 -44.35 17.98
C LEU A 401 -19.30 -45.60 18.87
N PHE A 402 -18.43 -45.72 19.87
CA PHE A 402 -18.51 -46.77 20.88
C PHE A 402 -19.24 -46.25 22.13
N LYS A 403 -20.29 -46.96 22.56
CA LYS A 403 -20.90 -46.73 23.88
C LYS A 403 -20.15 -47.46 25.00
N LYS A 404 -19.51 -48.57 24.67
CA LYS A 404 -18.64 -49.38 25.54
C LYS A 404 -17.55 -50.02 24.67
N VAL A 405 -16.36 -50.22 25.22
CA VAL A 405 -15.29 -50.97 24.54
C VAL A 405 -15.71 -52.46 24.44
N PRO A 406 -15.66 -53.08 23.25
CA PRO A 406 -15.93 -54.51 23.11
C PRO A 406 -15.01 -55.36 24.00
N GLU A 407 -15.54 -56.45 24.56
CA GLU A 407 -14.76 -57.34 25.42
C GLU A 407 -13.55 -57.91 24.66
N GLY A 408 -12.38 -57.90 25.32
CA GLY A 408 -11.12 -58.38 24.73
C GLY A 408 -10.51 -57.44 23.67
N MET A 409 -11.05 -56.23 23.46
CA MET A 409 -10.46 -55.27 22.54
C MET A 409 -9.17 -54.66 23.11
N THR A 410 -8.10 -54.76 22.34
CA THR A 410 -6.76 -54.29 22.70
C THR A 410 -6.24 -53.32 21.64
N TYR A 411 -5.18 -52.58 21.95
CA TYR A 411 -4.57 -51.66 20.98
C TYR A 411 -4.26 -52.31 19.64
N GLY A 412 -3.66 -53.51 19.64
CA GLY A 412 -3.36 -54.26 18.42
C GLY A 412 -4.62 -54.57 17.60
N ASN A 413 -5.63 -55.18 18.23
CA ASN A 413 -6.86 -55.56 17.52
C ASN A 413 -7.62 -54.33 17.01
N PHE A 414 -7.62 -53.22 17.76
CA PHE A 414 -8.25 -51.97 17.33
C PHE A 414 -7.54 -51.38 16.10
N PHE A 415 -6.21 -51.24 16.15
CA PHE A 415 -5.42 -50.72 15.02
C PHE A 415 -5.59 -51.59 13.78
N GLY A 416 -5.42 -52.91 13.93
CA GLY A 416 -5.56 -53.83 12.81
C GLY A 416 -6.95 -53.78 12.16
N ASN A 417 -8.02 -53.78 12.96
CA ASN A 417 -9.37 -53.88 12.44
C ASN A 417 -9.96 -52.54 11.99
N TYR A 418 -9.67 -51.43 12.66
CA TYR A 418 -10.30 -50.13 12.40
C TYR A 418 -9.38 -49.13 11.70
N LEU A 419 -8.07 -49.16 11.96
CA LEU A 419 -7.14 -48.20 11.38
C LEU A 419 -6.39 -48.75 10.16
N VAL A 420 -6.26 -50.08 10.00
CA VAL A 420 -5.53 -50.69 8.88
C VAL A 420 -6.47 -51.33 7.88
N LYS A 421 -7.30 -52.29 8.31
CA LYS A 421 -8.20 -53.04 7.42
C LYS A 421 -9.35 -52.21 6.86
N LYS A 422 -9.87 -51.26 7.63
CA LYS A 422 -10.94 -50.35 7.22
C LYS A 422 -10.36 -49.06 6.63
N GLY A 423 -10.88 -48.63 5.49
CA GLY A 423 -10.34 -47.54 4.67
C GLY A 423 -10.20 -47.90 3.19
N PRO A 424 -9.97 -46.91 2.31
CA PRO A 424 -9.77 -47.13 0.87
C PRO A 424 -8.68 -48.17 0.55
N MET A 425 -8.92 -49.02 -0.45
CA MET A 425 -8.00 -50.10 -0.79
C MET A 425 -6.64 -49.60 -1.31
N ASN A 426 -6.63 -48.46 -2.00
CA ASN A 426 -5.42 -47.84 -2.54
C ASN A 426 -4.42 -47.37 -1.47
N THR A 427 -4.86 -47.15 -0.22
CA THR A 427 -3.99 -46.75 0.89
C THR A 427 -3.68 -47.88 1.87
N TYR A 428 -4.18 -49.11 1.62
CA TYR A 428 -4.00 -50.26 2.50
C TYR A 428 -2.52 -50.58 2.81
N SER A 429 -1.69 -50.68 1.76
CA SER A 429 -0.24 -50.96 1.92
C SER A 429 0.45 -49.90 2.79
N LYS A 430 0.13 -48.62 2.56
CA LYS A 430 0.64 -47.50 3.37
C LYS A 430 0.17 -47.58 4.82
N ARG A 431 -1.10 -47.91 5.08
CA ARG A 431 -1.61 -48.09 6.46
C ARG A 431 -0.92 -49.25 7.16
N CYS A 432 -0.65 -50.35 6.47
CA CYS A 432 0.15 -51.47 7.01
C CYS A 432 1.55 -50.99 7.39
N GLU A 433 2.26 -50.32 6.49
CA GLU A 433 3.59 -49.77 6.76
C GLU A 433 3.62 -48.83 7.98
N LEU A 434 2.67 -47.89 8.06
CA LEU A 434 2.56 -46.94 9.17
C LEU A 434 2.29 -47.65 10.51
N ALA A 435 1.37 -48.62 10.52
CA ALA A 435 1.09 -49.41 11.71
C ALA A 435 2.31 -50.23 12.16
N SER A 436 3.06 -50.80 11.21
CA SER A 436 4.30 -51.53 11.50
C SER A 436 5.29 -50.70 12.29
N LYS A 437 5.42 -49.42 11.93
CA LYS A 437 6.36 -48.49 12.56
C LYS A 437 5.93 -48.08 13.96
N ILE A 438 4.61 -47.95 14.21
CA ILE A 438 4.08 -47.70 15.56
C ILE A 438 4.41 -48.87 16.50
N PHE A 439 4.23 -50.10 16.02
CA PHE A 439 4.44 -51.31 16.83
C PHE A 439 5.88 -51.87 16.77
N GLY A 440 6.75 -51.28 15.94
CA GLY A 440 8.14 -51.71 15.76
C GLY A 440 8.29 -53.09 15.11
N THR A 441 7.33 -53.49 14.26
CA THR A 441 7.32 -54.81 13.62
C THR A 441 7.63 -54.69 12.12
N ASN A 442 8.48 -55.59 11.60
CA ASN A 442 8.80 -55.64 10.18
C ASN A 442 7.73 -56.39 9.36
N ASN A 443 6.69 -56.95 10.01
CA ASN A 443 5.75 -57.85 9.35
C ASN A 443 4.34 -57.72 9.97
N VAL A 444 3.55 -56.82 9.40
CA VAL A 444 2.22 -56.42 9.91
C VAL A 444 1.17 -57.48 9.68
N GLU A 445 1.22 -58.14 8.52
CA GLU A 445 0.29 -59.21 8.18
C GLU A 445 0.43 -60.38 9.14
N SER A 446 1.66 -60.76 9.52
CA SER A 446 1.86 -61.78 10.56
C SER A 446 1.45 -61.27 11.95
N THR A 447 1.66 -59.99 12.28
CA THR A 447 1.28 -59.43 13.59
C THR A 447 -0.24 -59.41 13.81
N PHE A 448 -1.03 -59.13 12.77
CA PHE A 448 -2.49 -59.06 12.86
C PHE A 448 -3.22 -60.34 12.41
N ALA A 449 -2.58 -61.24 11.66
CA ALA A 449 -3.11 -62.57 11.36
C ALA A 449 -2.89 -63.57 12.52
N PHE A 450 -1.86 -63.39 13.35
CA PHE A 450 -1.57 -64.28 14.49
C PHE A 450 -2.49 -64.10 15.70
N SER A 451 -3.36 -63.08 15.73
CA SER A 451 -4.22 -62.80 16.90
C SER A 451 -5.41 -63.75 17.07
N GLN A 452 -5.60 -64.73 16.17
CA GLN A 452 -6.70 -65.67 16.30
C GLN A 452 -6.32 -67.12 16.61
N ASN A 453 -5.07 -67.59 16.42
CA ASN A 453 -4.81 -69.04 16.49
C ASN A 453 -3.43 -69.55 17.00
N SER A 454 -2.58 -68.77 17.67
CA SER A 454 -1.28 -69.33 18.12
C SER A 454 -0.69 -68.75 19.41
N SER A 455 -0.11 -69.65 20.18
CA SER A 455 0.59 -69.47 21.46
C SER A 455 1.81 -68.54 21.38
N GLN A 456 1.56 -67.25 21.51
CA GLN A 456 2.16 -66.30 22.46
C GLN A 456 3.55 -66.60 23.09
N LYS A 457 4.63 -66.73 22.31
CA LYS A 457 5.99 -66.78 22.91
C LYS A 457 7.10 -65.87 22.40
N ASP A 458 7.04 -65.25 21.21
CA ASP A 458 8.23 -64.50 20.70
C ASP A 458 8.03 -63.01 20.37
N PHE A 459 7.02 -62.34 20.96
CA PHE A 459 6.90 -60.87 20.89
C PHE A 459 7.71 -60.21 22.01
N ASP A 460 9.03 -60.31 21.94
CA ASP A 460 9.93 -59.73 22.93
C ASP A 460 10.24 -58.24 22.64
N LYS A 461 9.93 -57.40 23.64
CA LYS A 461 10.70 -56.20 24.07
C LYS A 461 10.63 -54.83 23.38
N LYS A 462 9.60 -54.51 22.60
CA LYS A 462 9.15 -53.10 22.49
C LYS A 462 7.69 -53.00 22.90
N SER A 463 7.44 -52.82 24.20
CA SER A 463 6.09 -52.54 24.69
C SER A 463 5.59 -51.25 24.04
N PHE A 464 4.41 -51.31 23.42
CA PHE A 464 3.69 -50.14 22.97
C PHE A 464 3.58 -49.13 24.12
N ASP A 465 4.13 -47.93 23.94
CA ASP A 465 4.08 -46.85 24.92
C ASP A 465 2.82 -46.01 24.69
N GLU A 466 1.77 -46.32 25.46
CA GLU A 466 0.49 -45.63 25.43
C GLU A 466 0.63 -44.12 25.72
N LYS A 467 1.53 -43.74 26.64
CA LYS A 467 1.71 -42.32 27.01
C LYS A 467 2.34 -41.55 25.88
N LEU A 468 3.35 -42.13 25.22
CA LEU A 468 3.94 -41.54 24.03
C LEU A 468 2.92 -41.44 22.90
N PHE A 469 2.15 -42.51 22.66
CA PHE A 469 1.09 -42.52 21.64
C PHE A 469 0.06 -41.41 21.87
N LEU A 470 -0.50 -41.29 23.08
CA LEU A 470 -1.48 -40.25 23.41
C LEU A 470 -0.89 -38.84 23.30
N LYS A 471 0.36 -38.65 23.72
CA LYS A 471 1.09 -37.38 23.52
C LYS A 471 1.21 -37.04 22.03
N CYS A 472 1.59 -38.00 21.20
CA CYS A 472 1.71 -37.81 19.76
C CYS A 472 0.34 -37.60 19.09
N LEU A 473 -0.70 -38.31 19.54
CA LEU A 473 -2.07 -38.17 19.06
C LEU A 473 -2.59 -36.75 19.27
N ARG A 474 -2.38 -36.18 20.46
CA ARG A 474 -2.77 -34.79 20.79
C ARG A 474 -2.00 -33.74 19.97
N ASN A 475 -0.83 -34.11 19.46
CA ASN A 475 -0.02 -33.28 18.59
C ASN A 475 -0.27 -33.54 17.09
N THR A 476 -1.29 -34.32 16.73
CA THR A 476 -1.64 -34.55 15.31
C THR A 476 -2.39 -33.39 14.67
N SER A 477 -2.85 -32.40 15.45
CA SER A 477 -3.47 -31.19 14.91
C SER A 477 -2.48 -30.37 14.09
N LEU A 478 -2.97 -29.71 13.03
CA LEU A 478 -2.14 -28.90 12.15
C LEU A 478 -1.88 -27.52 12.77
N ASP A 479 -0.64 -27.05 12.68
CA ASP A 479 -0.24 -25.76 13.24
C ASP A 479 -0.57 -24.64 12.24
N ARG A 480 -1.77 -24.05 12.39
CA ARG A 480 -2.23 -22.93 11.53
C ARG A 480 -1.39 -21.67 11.64
N THR A 481 -0.40 -21.63 12.53
CA THR A 481 0.53 -20.50 12.66
C THR A 481 1.19 -20.17 11.33
N LYS A 482 1.45 -21.16 10.44
CA LYS A 482 2.02 -20.88 9.11
C LYS A 482 1.10 -20.07 8.21
N GLU A 483 -0.20 -20.36 8.20
CA GLU A 483 -1.18 -19.66 7.37
C GLU A 483 -1.43 -18.25 7.88
N ILE A 484 -1.59 -18.11 9.20
CA ILE A 484 -1.75 -16.80 9.85
C ILE A 484 -0.52 -15.93 9.57
N LYS A 485 0.70 -16.49 9.68
CA LYS A 485 1.94 -15.79 9.34
C LYS A 485 1.97 -15.38 7.87
N ALA A 486 1.62 -16.28 6.95
CA ALA A 486 1.59 -15.98 5.51
C ALA A 486 0.65 -14.81 5.18
N LEU A 487 -0.58 -14.84 5.69
CA LEU A 487 -1.56 -13.79 5.45
C LEU A 487 -1.18 -12.46 6.12
N SER A 488 -0.56 -12.53 7.30
CA SER A 488 -0.02 -11.35 8.00
C SER A 488 1.12 -10.71 7.20
N ALA A 489 2.06 -11.53 6.70
CA ALA A 489 3.14 -11.11 5.81
C ALA A 489 2.60 -10.44 4.55
N PHE A 490 1.62 -11.06 3.89
CA PHE A 490 1.01 -10.52 2.68
C PHE A 490 0.36 -9.15 2.94
N SER A 491 -0.35 -9.01 4.07
CA SER A 491 -0.98 -7.75 4.47
C SER A 491 0.05 -6.65 4.76
N LEU A 492 1.14 -6.99 5.46
CA LEU A 492 2.23 -6.06 5.74
C LEU A 492 2.92 -5.57 4.46
N ILE A 493 3.28 -6.49 3.55
CA ILE A 493 3.90 -6.16 2.26
C ILE A 493 2.93 -5.35 1.40
N HIS A 494 1.64 -5.70 1.40
CA HIS A 494 0.61 -4.93 0.70
C HIS A 494 0.55 -3.47 1.17
N ASN A 495 0.54 -3.24 2.48
CA ASN A 495 0.53 -1.88 3.02
C ASN A 495 1.80 -1.10 2.65
N LYS A 496 2.97 -1.74 2.69
CA LYS A 496 4.24 -1.15 2.22
C LYS A 496 4.16 -0.75 0.73
N ILE A 497 3.55 -1.58 -0.12
CA ILE A 497 3.34 -1.28 -1.55
C ILE A 497 2.39 -0.09 -1.73
N ASP A 498 1.30 -0.03 -0.97
CA ASP A 498 0.31 1.04 -1.07
C ASP A 498 0.90 2.40 -0.65
N ASP A 499 1.68 2.43 0.42
CA ASP A 499 2.34 3.65 0.87
C ASP A 499 3.38 4.14 -0.14
N LEU A 500 4.14 3.23 -0.73
CA LEU A 500 5.10 3.56 -1.77
C LEU A 500 4.43 4.08 -3.04
N THR A 501 3.37 3.40 -3.49
CA THR A 501 2.64 3.78 -4.70
C THR A 501 2.10 5.19 -4.57
N LYS A 502 1.55 5.55 -3.40
CA LYS A 502 1.12 6.93 -3.10
C LYS A 502 2.27 7.93 -3.19
N SER A 503 3.44 7.62 -2.62
CA SER A 503 4.61 8.52 -2.69
C SER A 503 5.11 8.72 -4.12
N LEU A 504 5.19 7.65 -4.92
CA LEU A 504 5.58 7.72 -6.32
C LEU A 504 4.58 8.48 -7.16
N GLU A 505 3.29 8.22 -6.99
CA GLU A 505 2.23 8.94 -7.72
C GLU A 505 2.30 10.43 -7.43
N MET A 506 2.58 10.83 -6.19
CA MET A 506 2.80 12.25 -5.84
C MET A 506 4.00 12.83 -6.58
N ILE A 507 5.14 12.14 -6.61
CA ILE A 507 6.31 12.58 -7.39
C ILE A 507 5.96 12.70 -8.87
N PHE A 508 5.28 11.70 -9.43
CA PHE A 508 4.91 11.62 -10.84
C PHE A 508 3.89 12.68 -11.25
N ILE A 509 2.93 12.98 -10.38
CA ILE A 509 1.98 14.08 -10.57
C ILE A 509 2.74 15.41 -10.56
N VAL A 510 3.65 15.61 -9.61
CA VAL A 510 4.42 16.85 -9.55
C VAL A 510 5.33 17.00 -10.78
N THR A 511 5.97 15.91 -11.25
CA THR A 511 6.88 15.93 -12.41
C THR A 511 6.17 16.08 -13.75
N LYS A 512 5.11 15.31 -13.99
CA LYS A 512 4.40 15.29 -15.27
C LYS A 512 3.55 16.54 -15.47
N PHE A 513 2.90 17.03 -14.43
CA PHE A 513 2.05 18.22 -14.55
C PHE A 513 2.88 19.52 -14.63
N GLY A 514 4.07 19.53 -14.01
CA GLY A 514 4.95 20.69 -14.06
C GLY A 514 5.79 20.84 -15.33
N SER A 515 6.12 19.74 -16.02
CA SER A 515 7.02 19.79 -17.19
C SER A 515 6.30 19.93 -18.54
N ASP A 516 5.19 19.23 -18.76
CA ASP A 516 4.55 19.20 -20.09
C ASP A 516 3.49 20.29 -20.30
N TYR A 517 2.78 20.70 -19.25
CA TYR A 517 1.66 21.64 -19.38
C TYR A 517 2.05 23.07 -19.00
N ALA A 518 2.80 23.28 -17.91
CA ALA A 518 3.21 24.63 -17.51
C ALA A 518 4.11 25.28 -18.56
N LEU A 519 5.06 24.57 -19.17
CA LEU A 519 5.93 25.17 -20.20
C LEU A 519 5.17 25.48 -21.51
N LEU A 520 4.34 24.57 -22.00
CA LEU A 520 3.59 24.78 -23.25
C LEU A 520 2.45 25.79 -23.10
N GLU A 521 1.78 25.83 -21.94
CA GLU A 521 0.71 26.80 -21.67
C GLU A 521 1.28 28.16 -21.26
N ILE A 522 2.37 28.24 -20.47
CA ILE A 522 3.05 29.52 -20.17
C ILE A 522 3.68 30.10 -21.44
N GLU A 523 4.26 29.32 -22.34
CA GLU A 523 4.80 29.87 -23.60
C GLU A 523 3.70 30.30 -24.58
N LYS A 524 2.57 29.56 -24.65
CA LYS A 524 1.39 29.97 -25.44
C LYS A 524 0.71 31.19 -24.83
N GLU A 525 0.56 31.25 -23.52
CA GLU A 525 -0.09 32.34 -22.80
C GLU A 525 0.82 33.54 -22.63
N GLN A 526 2.15 33.42 -22.51
CA GLN A 526 3.07 34.58 -22.59
C GLN A 526 3.08 35.21 -23.99
N LYS A 527 2.92 34.42 -25.05
CA LYS A 527 2.72 34.94 -26.42
C LYS A 527 1.38 35.66 -26.59
N LYS A 528 0.34 35.27 -25.84
CA LYS A 528 -0.99 35.91 -25.89
C LYS A 528 -1.16 37.06 -24.88
N LEU A 529 -0.53 37.01 -23.71
CA LEU A 529 -0.46 38.08 -22.70
C LEU A 529 0.27 39.30 -23.23
N LYS A 530 1.21 39.13 -24.17
CA LYS A 530 1.77 40.23 -24.97
C LYS A 530 0.73 40.97 -25.81
N ASN A 531 -0.45 40.37 -26.03
CA ASN A 531 -1.58 40.96 -26.75
C ASN A 531 -2.75 41.35 -25.82
N MET A 532 -2.65 41.15 -24.49
CA MET A 532 -3.67 41.65 -23.56
C MET A 532 -3.53 43.15 -23.36
N HIS A 533 -4.67 43.81 -23.14
CA HIS A 533 -4.76 45.23 -22.83
C HIS A 533 -3.92 45.59 -21.59
N LYS A 534 -3.34 46.80 -21.58
CA LYS A 534 -2.52 47.25 -20.45
C LYS A 534 -3.39 47.39 -19.20
N THR A 535 -2.81 47.19 -18.01
CA THR A 535 -3.50 47.26 -16.71
C THR A 535 -4.32 48.55 -16.52
N GLU A 536 -3.88 49.64 -17.13
CA GLU A 536 -4.53 50.95 -17.14
C GLU A 536 -5.85 50.97 -17.93
N GLU A 537 -6.03 50.08 -18.92
CA GLU A 537 -7.26 49.97 -19.72
C GLU A 537 -8.34 49.17 -18.99
N TYR A 538 -7.97 48.12 -18.24
CA TYR A 538 -8.92 47.36 -17.41
C TYR A 538 -9.48 48.17 -16.23
N SER A 539 -8.70 49.12 -15.71
CA SER A 539 -9.20 50.04 -14.68
C SER A 539 -10.33 50.96 -15.15
N LYS A 540 -10.48 51.13 -16.48
CA LYS A 540 -11.52 51.97 -17.10
C LYS A 540 -12.74 51.16 -17.56
N ASP A 541 -12.62 49.84 -17.69
CA ASP A 541 -13.67 48.95 -18.15
C ASP A 541 -13.52 47.57 -17.49
N LEU A 542 -14.07 47.48 -16.27
CA LEU A 542 -14.03 46.29 -15.42
C LEU A 542 -14.85 45.13 -16.01
N ASP A 543 -15.93 45.43 -16.73
CA ASP A 543 -16.77 44.41 -17.35
C ASP A 543 -16.01 43.64 -18.44
N ARG A 544 -15.16 44.36 -19.19
CA ARG A 544 -14.28 43.77 -20.19
C ARG A 544 -13.19 42.88 -19.58
N PHE A 545 -12.65 43.23 -18.41
CA PHE A 545 -11.76 42.35 -17.65
C PHE A 545 -12.46 41.04 -17.26
N PHE A 546 -13.69 41.11 -16.74
CA PHE A 546 -14.45 39.92 -16.37
C PHE A 546 -14.91 39.09 -17.57
N GLN A 547 -15.10 39.72 -18.73
CA GLN A 547 -15.40 39.02 -19.98
C GLN A 547 -14.16 38.24 -20.46
N ASP A 548 -13.00 38.88 -20.51
CA ASP A 548 -11.74 38.23 -20.89
C ASP A 548 -11.37 37.10 -19.91
N LEU A 549 -11.63 37.28 -18.61
CA LEU A 549 -11.45 36.25 -17.58
C LEU A 549 -12.41 35.05 -17.78
N ARG A 550 -13.69 35.30 -18.12
CA ARG A 550 -14.69 34.26 -18.41
C ARG A 550 -14.38 33.50 -19.69
N ASP A 551 -13.95 34.21 -20.73
CA ASP A 551 -13.53 33.60 -21.99
C ASP A 551 -12.26 32.76 -21.80
N TYR A 552 -11.39 33.13 -20.84
CA TYR A 552 -10.23 32.36 -20.44
C TYR A 552 -10.61 31.09 -19.64
N THR A 553 -11.52 31.20 -18.68
CA THR A 553 -11.98 30.07 -17.85
C THR A 553 -12.83 29.05 -18.63
N SER A 554 -13.73 29.51 -19.50
CA SER A 554 -14.56 28.64 -20.35
C SER A 554 -13.73 27.83 -21.38
N LYS A 555 -12.58 28.35 -21.81
CA LYS A 555 -11.65 27.61 -22.70
C LYS A 555 -10.86 26.53 -21.95
N LEU A 556 -10.62 26.71 -20.65
CA LEU A 556 -10.04 25.69 -19.75
C LEU A 556 -11.02 24.55 -19.43
N GLU A 557 -12.34 24.79 -19.53
CA GLU A 557 -13.38 23.77 -19.32
C GLU A 557 -13.44 22.72 -20.45
N CYS A 558 -12.91 22.99 -21.65
CA CYS A 558 -12.84 22.02 -22.75
C CYS A 558 -11.87 20.85 -22.49
N THR A 559 -11.07 20.91 -21.43
CA THR A 559 -10.12 19.88 -20.96
C THR A 559 -10.77 18.93 -19.93
N ILE A 560 -11.94 18.38 -20.28
CA ILE A 560 -12.89 17.68 -19.39
C ILE A 560 -12.31 16.50 -18.57
N PRO A 561 -11.38 15.65 -19.04
CA PRO A 561 -10.85 14.56 -18.21
C PRO A 561 -9.97 15.02 -17.04
N TYR A 562 -9.57 16.29 -17.04
CA TYR A 562 -8.54 16.83 -16.15
C TYR A 562 -9.08 17.83 -15.13
N VAL A 563 -10.26 18.41 -15.35
CA VAL A 563 -10.96 19.22 -14.32
C VAL A 563 -11.38 18.34 -13.14
N SER A 564 -11.76 17.07 -13.35
CA SER A 564 -12.05 16.13 -12.25
C SER A 564 -10.80 15.76 -11.43
N LYS A 565 -9.64 15.68 -12.08
CA LYS A 565 -8.36 15.33 -11.43
C LYS A 565 -7.63 16.53 -10.82
N LEU A 566 -7.77 17.72 -11.40
CA LEU A 566 -7.41 18.99 -10.77
C LEU A 566 -8.33 19.28 -9.60
N LYS A 567 -9.64 19.00 -9.69
CA LYS A 567 -10.55 19.04 -8.53
C LYS A 567 -10.11 18.05 -7.44
N PHE A 568 -9.56 16.88 -7.79
CA PHE A 568 -8.97 15.93 -6.84
C PHE A 568 -7.64 16.42 -6.24
N ALA A 569 -6.78 17.08 -7.02
CA ALA A 569 -5.53 17.68 -6.52
C ALA A 569 -5.80 18.94 -5.67
N PHE A 570 -6.78 19.75 -6.05
CA PHE A 570 -7.29 20.87 -5.25
C PHE A 570 -8.04 20.38 -4.02
N SER A 571 -8.78 19.26 -4.09
CA SER A 571 -9.37 18.66 -2.90
C SER A 571 -8.28 18.19 -1.93
N LYS A 572 -7.15 17.67 -2.46
CA LYS A 572 -5.92 17.41 -1.68
C LYS A 572 -5.28 18.66 -1.07
N LEU A 573 -5.23 19.78 -1.78
CA LEU A 573 -4.75 21.07 -1.24
C LEU A 573 -5.72 21.68 -0.21
N THR A 574 -7.02 21.41 -0.32
CA THR A 574 -8.02 21.81 0.68
C THR A 574 -7.99 20.99 1.96
N TYR A 575 -7.15 19.93 2.07
CA TYR A 575 -6.95 19.15 3.31
C TYR A 575 -6.56 20.00 4.53
N HIS A 576 -5.97 21.18 4.29
CA HIS A 576 -5.47 22.07 5.33
C HIS A 576 -6.29 23.37 5.48
N LEU A 577 -7.37 23.55 4.73
CA LEU A 577 -8.22 24.74 4.84
C LEU A 577 -9.26 24.55 5.95
N THR A 578 -9.19 25.40 6.97
CA THR A 578 -10.17 25.46 8.05
C THR A 578 -11.46 26.14 7.61
N TYR A 579 -12.60 25.79 8.22
CA TYR A 579 -13.91 26.43 8.04
C TYR A 579 -13.83 27.97 8.04
N THR A 580 -13.06 28.53 8.98
CA THR A 580 -12.86 29.98 9.14
C THR A 580 -12.15 30.64 7.96
N SER A 581 -11.29 29.90 7.25
CA SER A 581 -10.57 30.40 6.08
C SER A 581 -11.48 30.51 4.86
N LEU A 582 -12.45 29.58 4.76
CA LEU A 582 -13.37 29.46 3.63
C LEU A 582 -14.55 30.43 3.71
N GLN A 583 -15.06 30.72 4.92
CA GLN A 583 -16.09 31.74 5.10
C GLN A 583 -15.67 33.14 4.63
N LYS A 584 -14.36 33.47 4.68
CA LYS A 584 -13.85 34.78 4.25
C LYS A 584 -13.94 35.01 2.74
N LEU A 585 -14.05 33.94 1.95
CA LEU A 585 -14.10 34.01 0.48
C LEU A 585 -15.50 34.31 -0.07
N ARG A 586 -16.57 34.02 0.68
CA ARG A 586 -17.96 34.21 0.24
C ARG A 586 -18.59 35.44 0.88
N LYS A 587 -18.33 36.62 0.30
CA LYS A 587 -18.87 37.90 0.80
C LYS A 587 -20.32 38.16 0.40
N GLU A 588 -20.86 37.48 -0.62
CA GLU A 588 -22.17 37.80 -1.19
C GLU A 588 -23.37 37.27 -0.39
N TYR A 589 -23.23 36.16 0.35
CA TYR A 589 -24.34 35.53 1.07
C TYR A 589 -24.11 35.47 2.58
N ASN A 590 -25.06 36.01 3.34
CA ASN A 590 -25.03 35.93 4.79
C ASN A 590 -25.60 34.58 5.28
N TYR A 591 -24.76 33.53 5.26
CA TYR A 591 -25.18 32.18 5.67
C TYR A 591 -25.72 32.12 7.09
N ALA A 592 -25.17 32.92 8.01
CA ALA A 592 -25.70 33.04 9.36
C ALA A 592 -27.16 33.53 9.39
N LYS A 593 -27.57 34.40 8.46
CA LYS A 593 -28.97 34.84 8.32
C LYS A 593 -29.86 33.71 7.79
N ILE A 594 -29.37 32.91 6.83
CA ILE A 594 -30.10 31.75 6.29
C ILE A 594 -30.24 30.67 7.36
N ASP A 595 -29.18 30.33 8.09
CA ASP A 595 -29.21 29.38 9.19
C ASP A 595 -30.18 29.80 10.29
N LYS A 596 -30.16 31.08 10.71
CA LYS A 596 -31.13 31.61 11.68
C LYS A 596 -32.57 31.48 11.17
N ARG A 597 -32.80 31.69 9.87
CA ARG A 597 -34.13 31.56 9.25
C ARG A 597 -34.57 30.09 9.21
N LEU A 598 -33.67 29.19 8.81
CA LEU A 598 -33.89 27.74 8.73
C LEU A 598 -34.20 27.17 10.13
N HIS A 599 -33.33 27.44 11.11
CA HIS A 599 -33.47 26.97 12.50
C HIS A 599 -34.80 27.41 13.14
N ARG A 600 -35.28 28.63 12.85
CA ARG A 600 -36.57 29.15 13.34
C ARG A 600 -37.78 28.49 12.68
N LYS A 601 -37.66 28.08 11.41
CA LYS A 601 -38.79 27.52 10.65
C LYS A 601 -38.93 26.01 10.86
N ILE A 602 -37.82 25.26 10.98
CA ILE A 602 -37.83 23.79 11.09
C ILE A 602 -38.93 23.24 12.03
N PRO A 603 -39.10 23.73 13.28
CA PRO A 603 -40.13 23.20 14.19
C PRO A 603 -41.56 23.31 13.67
N ARG A 604 -41.87 24.35 12.88
CA ARG A 604 -43.21 24.55 12.28
C ARG A 604 -43.49 23.59 11.14
N TYR A 605 -42.44 23.13 10.46
CA TYR A 605 -42.55 22.28 9.28
C TYR A 605 -42.41 20.79 9.62
N LEU A 606 -41.88 20.44 10.79
CA LEU A 606 -41.60 19.06 11.20
C LEU A 606 -42.87 18.18 11.21
N ASN A 607 -43.95 18.60 11.88
CA ASN A 607 -45.17 17.78 11.97
C ASN A 607 -45.78 17.54 10.59
N LYS A 608 -45.85 18.60 9.77
CA LYS A 608 -46.32 18.51 8.39
C LYS A 608 -45.44 17.55 7.56
N PHE A 609 -44.12 17.66 7.69
CA PHE A 609 -43.17 16.77 6.99
C PHE A 609 -43.37 15.29 7.39
N LEU A 610 -43.54 15.01 8.69
CA LEU A 610 -43.82 13.66 9.20
C LEU A 610 -45.14 13.10 8.66
N GLU A 611 -46.19 13.92 8.60
CA GLU A 611 -47.51 13.51 8.09
C GLU A 611 -47.48 13.21 6.59
N GLU A 612 -46.78 14.03 5.80
CA GLU A 612 -46.71 13.87 4.34
C GLU A 612 -45.82 12.69 3.92
N ASN A 613 -44.69 12.46 4.60
CA ASN A 613 -43.69 11.48 4.14
C ASN A 613 -43.76 10.14 4.90
N LEU A 614 -44.17 10.17 6.17
CA LEU A 614 -44.26 8.99 7.04
C LEU A 614 -45.71 8.71 7.45
N GLN A 615 -46.63 8.80 6.47
CA GLN A 615 -48.05 8.51 6.66
C GLN A 615 -48.26 7.08 7.20
N ILE A 616 -49.01 6.97 8.31
CA ILE A 616 -49.34 5.71 8.94
C ILE A 616 -50.57 5.11 8.28
N ASP A 617 -50.49 3.84 7.90
CA ASP A 617 -51.60 3.05 7.39
C ASP A 617 -52.15 2.17 8.54
N PRO A 618 -53.28 2.56 9.18
CA PRO A 618 -53.83 1.83 10.30
C PRO A 618 -54.38 0.45 9.91
N SER A 619 -54.52 0.14 8.62
CA SER A 619 -55.03 -1.14 8.14
C SER A 619 -54.00 -2.27 8.18
N LYS A 620 -52.69 -1.94 8.25
CA LYS A 620 -51.61 -2.93 8.23
C LYS A 620 -51.31 -3.44 9.64
N LYS A 621 -51.23 -4.78 9.78
CA LYS A 621 -50.83 -5.45 11.03
C LYS A 621 -49.41 -5.04 11.49
N PHE A 622 -48.54 -4.77 10.54
CA PHE A 622 -47.23 -4.16 10.78
C PHE A 622 -47.05 -3.00 9.79
N ASP A 623 -46.94 -1.79 10.32
CA ASP A 623 -46.65 -0.61 9.52
C ASP A 623 -45.22 -0.13 9.81
N LYS A 624 -44.36 -0.32 8.82
CA LYS A 624 -42.96 0.09 8.84
C LYS A 624 -42.82 1.60 9.06
N LYS A 625 -43.71 2.43 8.50
CA LYS A 625 -43.67 3.89 8.68
C LYS A 625 -44.04 4.30 10.10
N LYS A 626 -45.01 3.61 10.70
CA LYS A 626 -45.35 3.76 12.12
C LYS A 626 -44.15 3.42 13.00
N HIS A 627 -43.49 2.29 12.77
CA HIS A 627 -42.29 1.89 13.52
C HIS A 627 -41.16 2.93 13.42
N ILE A 628 -40.85 3.42 12.21
CA ILE A 628 -39.85 4.47 11.99
C ILE A 628 -40.23 5.76 12.73
N ARG A 629 -41.51 6.15 12.69
CA ARG A 629 -42.00 7.35 13.40
C ARG A 629 -41.86 7.20 14.92
N ASP A 630 -42.16 6.03 15.46
CA ASP A 630 -42.01 5.75 16.90
C ASP A 630 -40.54 5.85 17.33
N ILE A 631 -39.59 5.36 16.52
CA ILE A 631 -38.14 5.54 16.76
C ILE A 631 -37.80 7.03 16.73
N LEU A 632 -38.20 7.76 15.69
CA LEU A 632 -37.89 9.19 15.53
C LEU A 632 -38.39 10.04 16.70
N LEU A 633 -39.60 9.76 17.23
CA LEU A 633 -40.17 10.50 18.35
C LEU A 633 -39.39 10.27 19.66
N ASN A 634 -38.79 9.10 19.83
CA ASN A 634 -38.06 8.74 21.05
C ASN A 634 -36.53 8.86 20.91
N ILE A 635 -36.01 9.12 19.71
CA ILE A 635 -34.56 9.04 19.42
C ILE A 635 -33.69 9.96 20.28
N LYS A 636 -34.22 11.11 20.72
CA LYS A 636 -33.49 12.01 21.63
C LYS A 636 -33.27 11.40 23.02
N THR A 637 -34.23 10.60 23.47
CA THR A 637 -34.20 9.93 24.77
C THR A 637 -33.40 8.63 24.67
N ASP A 638 -33.62 7.87 23.61
CA ASP A 638 -33.10 6.50 23.48
C ASP A 638 -31.67 6.45 22.95
N ARG A 639 -31.25 7.45 22.16
CA ARG A 639 -29.93 7.52 21.51
C ARG A 639 -29.25 8.88 21.70
N PRO A 640 -28.90 9.28 22.95
CA PRO A 640 -28.19 10.53 23.21
C PRO A 640 -26.81 10.59 22.55
N ASP A 641 -26.22 9.43 22.25
CA ASP A 641 -24.96 9.29 21.52
C ASP A 641 -25.03 9.83 20.08
N LEU A 642 -26.18 9.67 19.40
CA LEU A 642 -26.39 10.23 18.06
C LEU A 642 -26.43 11.76 18.08
N ILE A 643 -26.89 12.37 19.19
CA ILE A 643 -26.89 13.82 19.37
C ILE A 643 -25.46 14.32 19.51
N LEU A 644 -24.64 13.64 20.32
CA LEU A 644 -23.22 13.97 20.48
C LEU A 644 -22.50 13.85 19.13
N LEU A 645 -22.73 12.77 18.39
CA LEU A 645 -22.11 12.54 17.09
C LEU A 645 -22.52 13.59 16.04
N LEU A 646 -23.78 14.04 16.05
CA LEU A 646 -24.24 15.14 15.21
C LEU A 646 -23.58 16.46 15.59
N ASN A 647 -23.45 16.76 16.89
CA ASN A 647 -22.77 17.97 17.35
C ASN A 647 -21.28 17.94 16.97
N ASP A 648 -20.63 16.79 17.09
CA ASP A 648 -19.25 16.60 16.65
C ASP A 648 -19.12 16.83 15.15
N ALA A 649 -20.02 16.25 14.35
CA ALA A 649 -20.03 16.45 12.90
C ALA A 649 -20.21 17.94 12.52
N ILE A 650 -21.17 18.63 13.15
CA ILE A 650 -21.46 20.05 12.87
C ILE A 650 -20.29 20.96 13.26
N ASN A 651 -19.64 20.68 14.38
CA ASN A 651 -18.55 21.51 14.92
C ASN A 651 -17.16 21.14 14.40
N GLU A 652 -17.03 20.04 13.66
CA GLU A 652 -15.74 19.61 13.11
C GLU A 652 -15.20 20.63 12.09
N ASP A 653 -13.95 21.04 12.21
CA ASP A 653 -13.34 22.05 11.33
C ASP A 653 -12.79 21.44 10.04
N SER A 654 -12.37 20.17 10.08
CA SER A 654 -11.86 19.44 8.92
C SER A 654 -13.01 18.95 8.05
N ILE A 655 -13.02 19.29 6.75
CA ILE A 655 -14.05 18.86 5.80
C ILE A 655 -14.14 17.33 5.73
N ILE A 656 -12.99 16.64 5.72
CA ILE A 656 -12.94 15.17 5.62
C ILE A 656 -13.48 14.53 6.89
N ARG A 657 -13.03 14.99 8.05
CA ARG A 657 -13.52 14.45 9.32
C ARG A 657 -15.00 14.77 9.49
N LYS A 658 -15.48 15.91 9.01
CA LYS A 658 -16.90 16.27 8.95
C LYS A 658 -17.69 15.29 8.07
N VAL A 659 -17.24 15.00 6.84
CA VAL A 659 -17.86 13.98 5.97
C VAL A 659 -17.89 12.62 6.66
N TYR A 660 -16.78 12.19 7.25
CA TYR A 660 -16.69 10.93 7.99
C TYR A 660 -17.68 10.86 9.16
N GLN A 661 -17.76 11.91 9.98
CA GLN A 661 -18.66 11.96 11.14
C GLN A 661 -20.13 11.97 10.69
N PHE A 662 -20.46 12.66 9.60
CA PHE A 662 -21.80 12.60 9.00
C PHE A 662 -22.12 11.22 8.43
N SER A 663 -21.17 10.57 7.74
CA SER A 663 -21.33 9.21 7.24
C SER A 663 -21.59 8.24 8.39
N ARG A 664 -20.77 8.32 9.45
CA ARG A 664 -20.92 7.50 10.65
C ARG A 664 -22.26 7.74 11.35
N LEU A 665 -22.66 9.01 11.49
CA LEU A 665 -23.95 9.39 12.07
C LEU A 665 -25.11 8.73 11.34
N PHE A 666 -25.10 8.76 10.01
CA PHE A 666 -26.16 8.19 9.21
C PHE A 666 -26.13 6.66 9.17
N SER A 667 -24.96 6.01 9.15
CA SER A 667 -24.88 4.55 9.28
C SER A 667 -25.45 4.08 10.63
N GLU A 668 -25.10 4.75 11.73
CA GLU A 668 -25.62 4.44 13.08
C GLU A 668 -27.13 4.71 13.21
N PHE A 669 -27.62 5.78 12.57
CA PHE A 669 -29.03 6.11 12.53
C PHE A 669 -29.84 5.09 11.72
N VAL A 670 -29.36 4.70 10.54
CA VAL A 670 -30.01 3.67 9.70
C VAL A 670 -30.01 2.31 10.42
N TYR A 671 -28.93 1.99 11.13
CA TYR A 671 -28.90 0.80 11.99
C TYR A 671 -29.98 0.85 13.08
N GLU A 672 -30.19 2.00 13.71
CA GLU A 672 -31.28 2.18 14.69
C GLU A 672 -32.65 1.96 14.05
N LEU A 673 -32.90 2.53 12.87
CA LEU A 673 -34.15 2.35 12.13
C LEU A 673 -34.43 0.89 11.77
N ALA A 674 -33.39 0.09 11.58
CA ALA A 674 -33.50 -1.32 11.21
C ALA A 674 -33.77 -2.25 12.41
N LYS A 675 -33.66 -1.76 13.67
CA LYS A 675 -33.86 -2.60 14.85
C LYS A 675 -35.29 -3.14 14.93
N GLY A 676 -35.42 -4.46 14.97
CA GLY A 676 -36.72 -5.14 15.00
C GLY A 676 -37.36 -5.33 13.62
N LEU A 677 -36.65 -4.98 12.54
CA LEU A 677 -37.03 -5.27 11.16
C LEU A 677 -36.17 -6.40 10.57
N PRO A 678 -36.66 -7.11 9.55
CA PRO A 678 -35.83 -8.03 8.78
C PRO A 678 -34.63 -7.32 8.12
N PRO A 679 -33.50 -8.00 7.88
CA PRO A 679 -32.37 -7.44 7.15
C PRO A 679 -32.79 -6.90 5.77
N GLY A 680 -32.27 -5.73 5.39
CA GLY A 680 -32.62 -5.08 4.11
C GLY A 680 -34.03 -4.47 4.08
N ALA A 681 -34.75 -4.45 5.21
CA ALA A 681 -36.08 -3.87 5.24
C ALA A 681 -36.07 -2.37 4.99
N ILE A 682 -35.07 -1.61 5.46
CA ILE A 682 -34.99 -0.14 5.24
C ILE A 682 -34.36 0.15 3.87
N GLY A 683 -35.12 0.68 2.93
CA GLY A 683 -34.63 1.17 1.65
C GLY A 683 -34.47 2.69 1.64
N LEU A 684 -34.02 3.24 0.51
CA LEU A 684 -33.85 4.70 0.33
C LEU A 684 -35.16 5.47 0.51
N ASP A 685 -36.28 4.90 0.08
CA ASP A 685 -37.62 5.49 0.20
C ASP A 685 -38.04 5.75 1.66
N GLU A 686 -37.46 5.02 2.61
CA GLU A 686 -37.67 5.25 4.03
C GLU A 686 -36.50 5.95 4.72
N ALA A 687 -35.27 5.63 4.34
CA ALA A 687 -34.07 6.21 4.94
C ALA A 687 -33.98 7.72 4.68
N LEU A 688 -34.32 8.19 3.49
CA LEU A 688 -34.22 9.62 3.13
C LEU A 688 -35.24 10.50 3.90
N PRO A 689 -36.55 10.17 3.93
CA PRO A 689 -37.49 10.90 4.78
C PRO A 689 -37.18 10.79 6.27
N ALA A 690 -36.80 9.59 6.75
CA ALA A 690 -36.48 9.41 8.16
C ALA A 690 -35.23 10.20 8.57
N GLY A 691 -34.18 10.22 7.75
CA GLY A 691 -32.96 10.99 7.98
C GLY A 691 -33.20 12.50 7.94
N SER A 692 -34.06 12.96 7.03
CA SER A 692 -34.49 14.36 6.97
C SER A 692 -35.25 14.76 8.25
N ALA A 693 -36.21 13.93 8.67
CA ALA A 693 -36.96 14.13 9.90
C ALA A 693 -36.06 14.10 11.15
N PHE A 694 -35.08 13.20 11.19
CA PHE A 694 -34.08 13.12 12.26
C PHE A 694 -33.31 14.44 12.40
N LEU A 695 -32.75 14.97 11.32
CA LEU A 695 -32.06 16.25 11.33
C LEU A 695 -33.00 17.41 11.70
N MET A 696 -34.26 17.38 11.28
CA MET A 696 -35.27 18.39 11.69
C MET A 696 -35.61 18.30 13.19
N ILE A 697 -35.69 17.10 13.75
CA ILE A 697 -35.91 16.86 15.19
C ILE A 697 -34.73 17.39 15.99
N MET A 698 -33.50 17.16 15.52
CA MET A 698 -32.29 17.64 16.17
C MET A 698 -32.07 19.14 15.99
N ASN A 699 -32.53 19.70 14.86
CA ASN A 699 -32.43 21.12 14.50
C ASN A 699 -31.02 21.70 14.73
N PRO A 700 -29.96 21.08 14.15
CA PRO A 700 -28.59 21.48 14.43
C PRO A 700 -28.33 22.93 14.00
N PRO A 701 -27.51 23.69 14.74
CA PRO A 701 -27.10 25.01 14.31
C PRO A 701 -26.25 24.93 13.04
N ALA A 702 -26.26 25.98 12.23
CA ALA A 702 -25.43 26.08 11.04
C ALA A 702 -25.65 24.96 9.99
N LEU A 703 -26.84 24.36 9.93
CA LEU A 703 -27.17 23.27 9.00
C LEU A 703 -26.95 23.68 7.53
N PHE A 704 -27.37 24.88 7.14
CA PHE A 704 -27.17 25.38 5.78
C PHE A 704 -25.70 25.69 5.51
N SER A 705 -25.01 26.33 6.45
CA SER A 705 -23.56 26.58 6.31
C SER A 705 -22.76 25.30 6.11
N ASN A 706 -23.07 24.25 6.89
CA ASN A 706 -22.43 22.94 6.75
C ASN A 706 -22.79 22.28 5.42
N PHE A 707 -24.06 22.32 5.01
CA PHE A 707 -24.49 21.80 3.71
C PHE A 707 -23.76 22.49 2.55
N ALA A 708 -23.74 23.83 2.53
CA ALA A 708 -23.09 24.61 1.47
C ALA A 708 -21.59 24.28 1.40
N LEU A 709 -20.90 24.32 2.55
CA LEU A 709 -19.49 23.94 2.66
C LEU A 709 -19.24 22.53 2.08
N LEU A 710 -20.03 21.56 2.50
CA LEU A 710 -19.86 20.19 2.04
C LEU A 710 -20.16 20.04 0.54
N MET A 711 -21.12 20.78 0.00
CA MET A 711 -21.41 20.74 -1.44
C MET A 711 -20.27 21.33 -2.27
N ASP A 712 -19.66 22.41 -1.81
CA ASP A 712 -18.58 23.08 -2.54
C ASP A 712 -17.32 22.22 -2.65
N TYR A 713 -16.99 21.50 -1.57
CA TYR A 713 -15.71 20.78 -1.44
C TYR A 713 -15.83 19.26 -1.49
N ALA A 714 -17.05 18.74 -1.32
CA ALA A 714 -17.34 17.30 -1.33
C ALA A 714 -18.54 16.89 -2.20
N GLY A 715 -19.20 17.84 -2.88
CA GLY A 715 -20.44 17.59 -3.61
C GLY A 715 -20.30 16.75 -4.88
N ASN A 716 -19.11 16.74 -5.50
CA ASN A 716 -18.83 16.09 -6.79
C ASN A 716 -17.76 14.99 -6.74
N SER A 717 -17.08 14.82 -5.62
CA SER A 717 -16.07 13.78 -5.43
C SER A 717 -16.77 12.50 -4.95
N ASP A 718 -16.51 11.39 -5.63
CA ASP A 718 -16.89 10.04 -5.20
C ASP A 718 -16.11 9.65 -3.94
N TYR A 719 -16.47 10.27 -2.81
CA TYR A 719 -16.02 9.82 -1.49
C TYR A 719 -16.65 8.47 -1.09
N SER A 720 -17.49 7.92 -1.98
CA SER A 720 -18.08 6.59 -1.91
C SER A 720 -17.06 5.46 -1.83
N GLU A 721 -15.84 5.67 -2.35
CA GLU A 721 -14.75 4.69 -2.24
C GLU A 721 -14.00 4.75 -0.88
N ILE A 722 -14.09 5.87 -0.16
CA ILE A 722 -13.30 6.13 1.07
C ILE A 722 -14.15 5.93 2.33
N PHE A 723 -15.43 6.30 2.26
CA PHE A 723 -16.40 6.16 3.34
C PHE A 723 -17.55 5.30 2.85
N ASP A 724 -18.30 4.67 3.76
CA ASP A 724 -19.49 3.87 3.47
C ASP A 724 -20.47 4.66 2.56
N GLY A 725 -20.33 4.47 1.24
CA GLY A 725 -20.64 5.50 0.25
C GLY A 725 -22.11 5.89 0.17
N ASP A 726 -22.98 4.96 0.56
CA ASP A 726 -24.43 5.16 0.59
C ASP A 726 -24.85 6.11 1.72
N SER A 727 -24.15 6.11 2.85
CA SER A 727 -24.49 6.94 4.01
C SER A 727 -24.19 8.42 3.79
N TRP A 728 -23.06 8.75 3.16
CA TRP A 728 -22.74 10.15 2.83
C TRP A 728 -23.71 10.74 1.80
N SER A 729 -24.00 9.99 0.73
CA SER A 729 -24.96 10.38 -0.29
C SER A 729 -26.36 10.63 0.29
N THR A 730 -26.79 9.75 1.21
CA THR A 730 -28.05 9.88 1.94
C THR A 730 -28.06 11.12 2.83
N CYS A 731 -26.99 11.41 3.57
CA CYS A 731 -26.88 12.59 4.42
C CYS A 731 -27.00 13.90 3.61
N LYS A 732 -26.24 14.02 2.52
CA LYS A 732 -26.32 15.15 1.58
C LYS A 732 -27.74 15.36 1.07
N SER A 733 -28.40 14.27 0.69
CA SER A 733 -29.78 14.31 0.19
C SER A 733 -30.78 14.73 1.26
N CYS A 734 -30.60 14.28 2.51
CA CYS A 734 -31.41 14.69 3.65
C CYS A 734 -31.29 16.20 3.93
N MET A 735 -30.06 16.73 4.01
CA MET A 735 -29.84 18.15 4.24
C MET A 735 -30.48 19.01 3.14
N ARG A 736 -30.33 18.61 1.88
CA ARG A 736 -30.95 19.28 0.73
C ARG A 736 -32.47 19.28 0.82
N ALA A 737 -33.07 18.13 1.10
CA ALA A 737 -34.52 17.98 1.21
C ALA A 737 -35.10 18.91 2.30
N ILE A 738 -34.42 19.04 3.45
CA ILE A 738 -34.84 19.95 4.53
C ILE A 738 -34.81 21.40 4.05
N ILE A 739 -33.72 21.82 3.38
CA ILE A 739 -33.57 23.21 2.94
C ILE A 739 -34.65 23.57 1.91
N GLU A 740 -34.85 22.72 0.90
CA GLU A 740 -35.86 22.93 -0.15
C GLU A 740 -37.29 22.93 0.43
N TYR A 741 -37.57 22.04 1.39
CA TYR A 741 -38.89 21.95 2.02
C TYR A 741 -39.20 23.13 2.95
N VAL A 742 -38.22 23.60 3.74
CA VAL A 742 -38.41 24.65 4.75
C VAL A 742 -38.24 26.07 4.17
N LEU A 743 -37.40 26.20 3.14
CA LEU A 743 -37.08 27.46 2.45
C LEU A 743 -37.28 27.30 0.93
N PRO A 744 -38.50 27.06 0.44
CA PRO A 744 -38.76 26.87 -0.99
C PRO A 744 -38.49 28.13 -1.83
N ASP A 745 -38.40 29.30 -1.19
CA ASP A 745 -38.04 30.57 -1.83
C ASP A 745 -36.52 30.73 -2.03
N LEU A 746 -35.71 29.79 -1.54
CA LEU A 746 -34.27 29.79 -1.72
C LEU A 746 -33.93 29.11 -3.05
N GLU A 747 -33.47 29.88 -4.04
CA GLU A 747 -33.02 29.35 -5.33
C GLU A 747 -31.67 28.62 -5.17
N MET A 748 -31.72 27.37 -4.69
CA MET A 748 -30.55 26.55 -4.37
C MET A 748 -29.55 26.42 -5.53
N GLU A 749 -30.06 26.36 -6.77
CA GLU A 749 -29.23 26.28 -7.97
C GLU A 749 -28.35 27.53 -8.15
N LYS A 750 -28.86 28.73 -7.85
CA LYS A 750 -28.07 29.97 -7.96
C LYS A 750 -26.98 30.07 -6.87
N ILE A 751 -27.23 29.47 -5.72
CA ILE A 751 -26.28 29.45 -4.59
C ILE A 751 -25.17 28.40 -4.82
N LEU A 752 -25.51 27.27 -5.44
CA LEU A 752 -24.57 26.17 -5.67
C LEU A 752 -23.78 26.32 -6.99
N LEU A 753 -24.28 27.07 -7.97
CA LEU A 753 -23.60 27.30 -9.27
C LEU A 753 -22.53 28.40 -9.22
N ASN A 754 -22.47 29.22 -8.18
CA ASN A 754 -21.46 30.28 -8.07
C ASN A 754 -20.47 30.00 -6.92
N PRO A 755 -19.39 29.24 -7.18
CA PRO A 755 -18.35 29.04 -6.17
C PRO A 755 -17.54 30.31 -5.86
N TYR A 756 -17.71 31.40 -6.62
CA TYR A 756 -16.95 32.65 -6.54
C TYR A 756 -17.81 33.91 -6.59
#